data_AF-A0A5N4B2T8-F1
#
_entry.id   AF-A0A5N4B2T8-F1
#
_cell.length_a   1.000
_cell.length_b   1.000
_cell.length_c   1.000
_cell.angle_alpha   90.00
_cell.angle_beta   90.00
_cell.angle_gamma   90.00
#
_symmetry.space_group_name_H-M   'P 1'
#
loop_
_entity.id
_entity.type
_entity.pdbx_description
1 polymer ?
#
loop_
_entity_poly.entity_id
_entity_poly.type
_entity_poly.pdbx_seq_one_letter_code
_entity_poly.pdbx_strand_id
1 'polypeptide(L)'
;MNANKLYCIYAGTVRGAVAHVESRPDSDINFQLNDVEKSEIKSMHWGRSETEIIIGHQNGSVRLYNTLTNNFVQSLSNLDGDGGVCGLGVLDNSVLVARNSGVINIWSKNNVESFKLNLPDDSTLDCMAQNFNNYNVIATGGERNDLKLWDIETKSSIFKAKSMGHDELNLPIPTSVRGICFFNNENNLVSCATKEGHVLLYDGRVQRRPIVKFLEVKASYSAIACTYRDRQIVAGTTRGYIQLLDLRASKRCLRTYKSFTGGVTSLVCDISSPVVISTSLDRFVRIHDLDTKNLLYKKYMKQSLTQIVIKPIFKEEPKEEEKDSKFNNENVDAEFEEMFDQMETITEKSRKHSHDDGSHVDARDKRLFDFRSTDSVWTWTCKNNTCQKDRVQPAGKPLSLAACKILCDPYGGLWPKPTGRVEIGKRLIPIVKGKLDKNTKNKLVRAAYRNFWNNLQKLGKLGHLKENVSKLIVSVYITDPSQNQLKLSTDESYSLKISKLSSRDISANITAATYFGARHGFETLGQLIIYDDFENSLKIISDANITDGPAYPYRGVMLDTARNFISVETIKRTIDGLAASKLNTFHWHLTDSQSFPFVSKSNPSLSKLGAYSPKDVYAPKDVADIVEYALERGVRVLPEFDAPAHVGEGWQDTDFVACFNHQPWREKCAEPPCGQFDPTKPKLYDALEGLYKDISQQYNLDMFHMGGDEVSVACWNSTPSIVEWMGKQGWGRSEDDFIKLWSYFQSNALERFDRHSHEKLPIIMWTSALTSSKHVEQFLPKDRYIIQVWTSKTDPHVTHLLRKGYRMILSNSDALYLDCGYSGWVTGGNNWCSPYKGWQQIYDNSPALYGKTNQFLGGEAALWTEQVDDTAVDSRIWPRAAALAERLWAEPANSWRAAENRMLTHRERLVNRGIKADALEPRWCRQHENNCPL
;
A
#
# COMPACT_ATOMS: atom_id res chain seq x y z
N MET A 1 -12.49 -2.91 19.90
CA MET A 1 -13.29 -2.52 18.72
C MET A 1 -12.50 -1.50 17.90
N ASN A 2 -12.54 -1.62 16.57
CA ASN A 2 -11.45 -1.29 15.64
C ASN A 2 -11.23 0.22 15.39
N ALA A 3 -10.11 0.76 15.88
CA ALA A 3 -9.46 1.96 15.34
C ALA A 3 -8.81 1.74 13.94
N ASN A 4 -9.09 0.59 13.31
CA ASN A 4 -8.55 0.12 12.03
C ASN A 4 -9.58 0.16 10.88
N LYS A 5 -10.72 0.84 11.03
CA LYS A 5 -11.62 1.12 9.89
C LYS A 5 -10.96 2.18 9.01
N LEU A 6 -10.71 1.82 7.76
CA LEU A 6 -10.19 2.74 6.76
C LEU A 6 -11.38 3.46 6.11
N TYR A 7 -11.21 4.74 5.78
CA TYR A 7 -12.22 5.57 5.14
C TYR A 7 -11.69 6.08 3.81
N CYS A 8 -12.55 6.04 2.80
CA CYS A 8 -12.36 6.79 1.57
C CYS A 8 -13.01 8.17 1.79
N ILE A 9 -12.20 9.23 1.68
CA ILE A 9 -12.60 10.60 2.02
C ILE A 9 -12.54 11.46 0.76
N TYR A 10 -13.67 12.08 0.42
CA TYR A 10 -13.75 13.09 -0.63
C TYR A 10 -13.96 14.45 0.00
N ALA A 11 -13.08 15.40 -0.30
CA ALA A 11 -13.11 16.75 0.23
C ALA A 11 -13.20 17.77 -0.91
N GLY A 12 -14.19 18.66 -0.84
CA GLY A 12 -14.34 19.79 -1.75
C GLY A 12 -13.42 20.94 -1.37
N THR A 13 -13.02 21.77 -2.34
CA THR A 13 -12.14 22.91 -2.13
C THR A 13 -12.78 24.26 -2.48
N VAL A 14 -12.16 25.33 -1.99
CA VAL A 14 -12.52 26.72 -2.31
C VAL A 14 -12.38 27.07 -3.80
N ARG A 15 -11.67 26.26 -4.59
CA ARG A 15 -11.46 26.49 -6.03
C ARG A 15 -12.32 25.59 -6.93
N GLY A 16 -13.24 24.81 -6.36
CA GLY A 16 -14.09 23.92 -7.16
C GLY A 16 -13.49 22.54 -7.43
N ALA A 17 -12.33 22.21 -6.85
CA ALA A 17 -11.71 20.91 -7.03
C ALA A 17 -12.24 19.90 -6.00
N VAL A 18 -12.27 18.63 -6.40
CA VAL A 18 -12.50 17.51 -5.48
C VAL A 18 -11.16 16.85 -5.21
N ALA A 19 -10.81 16.74 -3.94
CA ALA A 19 -9.67 16.00 -3.48
C ALA A 19 -10.13 14.66 -2.88
N HIS A 20 -9.46 13.58 -3.26
CA HIS A 20 -9.71 12.26 -2.71
C HIS A 20 -8.50 11.80 -1.89
N VAL A 21 -8.75 11.23 -0.71
CA VAL A 21 -7.74 10.65 0.16
C VAL A 21 -8.29 9.40 0.86
N GLU A 22 -7.51 8.32 0.89
CA GLU A 22 -7.83 7.17 1.74
C GLU A 22 -7.20 7.38 3.11
N SER A 23 -7.85 6.96 4.19
CA SER A 23 -7.30 7.10 5.54
C SER A 23 -6.21 6.06 5.84
N ARG A 24 -5.37 5.75 4.85
CA ARG A 24 -4.20 4.88 4.96
C ARG A 24 -2.95 5.76 5.10
N PRO A 25 -1.98 5.38 5.95
CA PRO A 25 -0.63 5.90 5.83
C PRO A 25 -0.20 5.81 4.34
N ASP A 26 0.37 6.89 3.82
CA ASP A 26 0.95 6.94 2.47
C ASP A 26 0.00 6.82 1.27
N SER A 27 -1.31 7.09 1.44
CA SER A 27 -2.19 7.31 0.29
C SER A 27 -1.87 8.65 -0.38
N ASP A 28 -1.69 8.63 -1.70
CA ASP A 28 -1.57 9.84 -2.51
C ASP A 28 -2.89 10.62 -2.55
N ILE A 29 -2.78 11.94 -2.51
CA ILE A 29 -3.94 12.82 -2.66
C ILE A 29 -4.08 13.15 -4.14
N ASN A 30 -5.11 12.62 -4.75
CA ASN A 30 -5.48 13.00 -6.10
C ASN A 30 -6.36 14.24 -6.05
N PHE A 31 -5.79 15.36 -6.50
CA PHE A 31 -6.57 16.55 -6.83
C PHE A 31 -6.97 16.46 -8.28
N GLN A 32 -8.26 16.62 -8.55
CA GLN A 32 -8.71 16.74 -9.91
C GLN A 32 -9.15 18.16 -10.22
N LEU A 33 -8.47 18.74 -11.22
CA LEU A 33 -8.71 20.07 -11.76
C LEU A 33 -9.11 19.94 -13.23
N ASN A 34 -10.24 19.28 -13.49
CA ASN A 34 -10.81 19.21 -14.85
C ASN A 34 -12.10 20.03 -14.88
N ASP A 35 -12.22 20.92 -15.87
CA ASP A 35 -13.34 21.82 -16.21
C ASP A 35 -13.62 23.08 -15.35
N VAL A 36 -13.19 24.22 -15.93
CA VAL A 36 -13.68 25.62 -16.00
C VAL A 36 -14.47 26.29 -14.86
N GLU A 37 -15.20 25.60 -13.99
CA GLU A 37 -15.93 26.28 -12.90
C GLU A 37 -15.05 26.48 -11.66
N LYS A 38 -14.25 27.55 -11.67
CA LYS A 38 -13.46 28.03 -10.51
C LYS A 38 -14.38 28.60 -9.41
N SER A 39 -15.26 27.79 -8.84
CA SER A 39 -16.24 28.20 -7.81
C SER A 39 -16.16 27.31 -6.57
N GLU A 40 -16.21 27.92 -5.39
CA GLU A 40 -16.18 27.23 -4.08
C GLU A 40 -17.25 26.13 -4.00
N ILE A 41 -16.86 24.92 -3.58
CA ILE A 41 -17.81 23.84 -3.28
C ILE A 41 -18.48 24.14 -1.94
N LYS A 42 -19.79 24.36 -1.96
CA LYS A 42 -20.60 24.72 -0.78
C LYS A 42 -21.31 23.55 -0.14
N SER A 43 -21.68 22.54 -0.93
CA SER A 43 -22.39 21.36 -0.46
C SER A 43 -21.94 20.12 -1.24
N MET A 44 -21.85 18.99 -0.55
CA MET A 44 -21.59 17.68 -1.14
C MET A 44 -22.53 16.65 -0.51
N HIS A 45 -23.08 15.75 -1.32
CA HIS A 45 -23.90 14.63 -0.84
C HIS A 45 -23.68 13.43 -1.77
N TRP A 46 -23.60 12.23 -1.22
CA TRP A 46 -23.73 11.01 -1.99
C TRP A 46 -25.01 11.02 -2.84
N GLY A 47 -24.87 10.66 -4.11
CA GLY A 47 -25.96 10.55 -5.06
C GLY A 47 -26.72 9.25 -4.93
N ARG A 48 -27.35 8.83 -6.03
CA ARG A 48 -28.22 7.63 -6.08
C ARG A 48 -27.46 6.32 -5.95
N SER A 49 -26.14 6.37 -6.08
CA SER A 49 -25.25 5.23 -5.97
C SER A 49 -24.08 5.58 -5.07
N GLU A 50 -23.44 4.57 -4.51
CA GLU A 50 -22.22 4.75 -3.72
C GLU A 50 -21.00 5.14 -4.56
N THR A 51 -21.19 5.45 -5.85
CA THR A 51 -20.14 5.80 -6.80
C THR A 51 -20.29 7.22 -7.35
N GLU A 52 -21.35 7.93 -6.97
CA GLU A 52 -21.68 9.26 -7.47
C GLU A 52 -21.79 10.23 -6.30
N ILE A 53 -21.16 11.40 -6.42
CA ILE A 53 -21.28 12.51 -5.46
C ILE A 53 -21.92 13.69 -6.19
N ILE A 54 -22.97 14.24 -5.62
CA ILE A 54 -23.62 15.47 -6.05
C ILE A 54 -22.86 16.63 -5.40
N ILE A 55 -22.42 17.59 -6.20
CA ILE A 55 -21.59 18.71 -5.78
C ILE A 55 -22.28 20.02 -6.15
N GLY A 56 -22.50 20.87 -5.15
CA GLY A 56 -23.11 22.18 -5.32
C GLY A 56 -22.09 23.30 -5.12
N HIS A 57 -22.07 24.27 -6.04
CA HIS A 57 -21.10 25.36 -6.06
C HIS A 57 -21.69 26.69 -5.57
N GLN A 58 -20.81 27.63 -5.23
CA GLN A 58 -21.16 28.98 -4.77
C GLN A 58 -21.79 29.85 -5.87
N ASN A 59 -21.43 29.63 -7.13
CA ASN A 59 -22.09 30.28 -8.28
C ASN A 59 -23.48 29.69 -8.57
N GLY A 60 -23.81 28.60 -7.89
CA GLY A 60 -25.09 27.93 -8.01
C GLY A 60 -25.16 26.78 -9.01
N SER A 61 -24.07 26.41 -9.68
CA SER A 61 -24.08 25.19 -10.48
C SER A 61 -24.13 23.95 -9.59
N VAL A 62 -24.70 22.86 -10.12
CA VAL A 62 -24.67 21.54 -9.48
C VAL A 62 -24.10 20.54 -10.48
N ARG A 63 -23.08 19.78 -10.06
CA ARG A 63 -22.41 18.79 -10.90
C ARG A 63 -22.38 17.43 -10.23
N LEU A 64 -22.46 16.38 -11.03
CA LEU A 64 -22.32 15.00 -10.60
C LEU A 64 -20.86 14.56 -10.80
N TYR A 65 -20.24 14.08 -9.75
CA TYR A 65 -18.87 13.57 -9.73
C TYR A 65 -18.88 12.05 -9.59
N ASN A 66 -18.30 11.36 -10.56
CA ASN A 66 -18.17 9.92 -10.53
C ASN A 66 -16.83 9.54 -9.88
N THR A 67 -16.93 8.78 -8.79
CA THR A 67 -15.79 8.35 -7.97
C THR A 67 -14.98 7.19 -8.57
N LEU A 68 -15.54 6.43 -9.52
CA LEU A 68 -14.83 5.35 -10.22
C LEU A 68 -13.96 5.90 -11.34
N THR A 69 -14.53 6.80 -12.14
CA THR A 69 -13.80 7.44 -13.25
C THR A 69 -12.98 8.64 -12.78
N ASN A 70 -13.17 9.08 -11.52
CA ASN A 70 -12.70 10.36 -10.99
C ASN A 70 -12.92 11.43 -12.04
N ASN A 71 -14.16 11.82 -12.31
CA ASN A 71 -14.47 12.87 -13.29
C ASN A 71 -15.88 13.42 -13.03
N PHE A 72 -16.10 14.69 -13.37
CA PHE A 72 -17.44 15.23 -13.45
C PHE A 72 -18.15 14.66 -14.69
N VAL A 73 -19.32 14.05 -14.49
CA VAL A 73 -20.05 13.34 -15.54
C VAL A 73 -21.24 14.11 -16.10
N GLN A 74 -21.86 14.97 -15.28
CA GLN A 74 -23.05 15.71 -15.67
C GLN A 74 -23.16 17.02 -14.88
N SER A 75 -23.73 18.05 -15.49
CA SER A 75 -24.17 19.27 -14.81
C SER A 75 -25.69 19.36 -14.86
N LEU A 76 -26.31 19.79 -13.75
CA LEU A 76 -27.73 20.08 -13.69
C LEU A 76 -27.95 21.50 -14.22
N SER A 77 -28.85 21.64 -15.18
CA SER A 77 -29.30 22.91 -15.75
C SER A 77 -30.72 23.25 -15.30
N ASN A 78 -31.14 24.49 -15.57
CA ASN A 78 -32.51 24.98 -15.33
C ASN A 78 -32.95 24.90 -13.86
N LEU A 79 -32.06 25.24 -12.93
CA LEU A 79 -32.37 25.35 -11.51
C LEU A 79 -32.88 26.76 -11.19
N ASP A 80 -34.01 26.85 -10.52
CA ASP A 80 -34.61 28.12 -10.11
C ASP A 80 -33.96 28.66 -8.83
N GLY A 81 -33.91 29.99 -8.70
CA GLY A 81 -33.49 30.70 -7.51
C GLY A 81 -32.01 31.11 -7.48
N ASP A 82 -31.76 32.25 -6.82
CA ASP A 82 -30.45 32.88 -6.76
C ASP A 82 -29.57 32.37 -5.61
N GLY A 83 -28.27 32.62 -5.75
CA GLY A 83 -27.23 32.33 -4.75
C GLY A 83 -26.57 30.96 -4.90
N GLY A 84 -25.76 30.58 -3.91
CA GLY A 84 -25.06 29.30 -3.89
C GLY A 84 -25.95 28.13 -3.49
N VAL A 85 -25.43 26.93 -3.70
CA VAL A 85 -26.09 25.68 -3.27
C VAL A 85 -25.77 25.43 -1.80
N CYS A 86 -26.78 25.52 -0.93
CA CYS A 86 -26.63 25.44 0.53
C CYS A 86 -27.05 24.09 1.12
N GLY A 87 -27.57 23.19 0.29
CA GLY A 87 -27.85 21.82 0.69
C GLY A 87 -28.33 20.96 -0.48
N LEU A 88 -28.12 19.66 -0.32
CA LEU A 88 -28.37 18.66 -1.35
C LEU A 88 -29.07 17.45 -0.73
N GLY A 89 -29.91 16.76 -1.50
CA GLY A 89 -30.64 15.56 -1.09
C GLY A 89 -30.93 14.65 -2.27
N VAL A 90 -31.40 13.44 -1.98
CA VAL A 90 -31.85 12.47 -2.98
C VAL A 90 -33.24 11.99 -2.62
N LEU A 91 -34.18 12.03 -3.57
CA LEU A 91 -35.54 11.55 -3.40
C LEU A 91 -35.89 10.67 -4.60
N ASP A 92 -36.02 9.36 -4.39
CA ASP A 92 -36.24 8.35 -5.42
C ASP A 92 -35.29 8.52 -6.63
N ASN A 93 -35.83 8.99 -7.76
CA ASN A 93 -35.13 9.24 -9.01
C ASN A 93 -34.87 10.74 -9.26
N SER A 94 -34.87 11.55 -8.21
CA SER A 94 -34.69 13.00 -8.24
C SER A 94 -33.61 13.48 -7.29
N VAL A 95 -32.98 14.61 -7.62
CA VAL A 95 -31.98 15.30 -6.81
C VAL A 95 -32.61 16.56 -6.22
N LEU A 96 -32.51 16.73 -4.91
CA LEU A 96 -32.97 17.93 -4.21
C LEU A 96 -31.83 18.94 -4.14
N VAL A 97 -32.10 20.18 -4.51
CA VAL A 97 -31.12 21.27 -4.50
C VAL A 97 -31.69 22.49 -3.80
N ALA A 98 -31.09 22.87 -2.68
CA ALA A 98 -31.47 24.06 -1.91
C ALA A 98 -30.60 25.27 -2.27
N ARG A 99 -31.24 26.39 -2.60
CA ARG A 99 -30.60 27.66 -3.00
C ARG A 99 -30.63 28.67 -1.85
N ASN A 100 -29.62 29.54 -1.74
CA ASN A 100 -29.59 30.57 -0.70
C ASN A 100 -30.83 31.50 -0.70
N SER A 101 -31.44 31.73 -1.86
CA SER A 101 -32.70 32.47 -2.05
C SER A 101 -33.95 31.81 -1.43
N GLY A 102 -33.82 30.60 -0.89
CA GLY A 102 -34.92 29.85 -0.30
C GLY A 102 -35.72 29.04 -1.30
N VAL A 103 -35.21 28.78 -2.50
CA VAL A 103 -35.84 27.88 -3.48
C VAL A 103 -35.29 26.46 -3.31
N ILE A 104 -36.19 25.47 -3.24
CA ILE A 104 -35.86 24.04 -3.30
C ILE A 104 -36.24 23.52 -4.68
N ASN A 105 -35.24 23.01 -5.42
CA ASN A 105 -35.45 22.36 -6.70
C ASN A 105 -35.46 20.84 -6.53
N ILE A 106 -36.36 20.16 -7.25
CA ILE A 106 -36.50 18.72 -7.35
C ILE A 106 -36.19 18.37 -8.81
N TRP A 107 -34.94 18.00 -9.05
CA TRP A 107 -34.43 17.75 -10.40
C TRP A 107 -34.56 16.26 -10.76
N SER A 108 -35.30 15.96 -11.82
CA SER A 108 -35.43 14.63 -12.42
C SER A 108 -34.87 14.65 -13.86
N LYS A 109 -34.65 13.48 -14.48
CA LYS A 109 -34.01 13.38 -15.81
C LYS A 109 -34.67 14.26 -16.90
N ASN A 110 -35.98 14.49 -16.81
CA ASN A 110 -36.76 15.18 -17.83
C ASN A 110 -37.53 16.41 -17.31
N ASN A 111 -37.53 16.66 -16.00
CA ASN A 111 -38.34 17.72 -15.39
C ASN A 111 -37.65 18.30 -14.16
N VAL A 112 -37.75 19.61 -13.97
CA VAL A 112 -37.32 20.31 -12.76
C VAL A 112 -38.55 20.95 -12.15
N GLU A 113 -38.94 20.48 -10.98
CA GLU A 113 -39.95 21.16 -10.17
C GLU A 113 -39.26 22.00 -9.10
N SER A 114 -39.83 23.15 -8.76
CA SER A 114 -39.31 23.96 -7.67
C SER A 114 -40.43 24.45 -6.76
N PHE A 115 -40.09 24.70 -5.50
CA PHE A 115 -40.97 25.41 -4.56
C PHE A 115 -40.16 26.35 -3.70
N LYS A 116 -40.76 27.49 -3.35
CA LYS A 116 -40.11 28.55 -2.57
C LYS A 116 -40.50 28.43 -1.11
N LEU A 117 -39.50 28.48 -0.23
CA LEU A 117 -39.67 28.53 1.21
C LEU A 117 -40.04 29.97 1.62
N ASN A 118 -40.98 30.09 2.55
CA ASN A 118 -41.30 31.37 3.17
C ASN A 118 -40.17 31.78 4.14
N LEU A 119 -39.24 32.58 3.62
CA LEU A 119 -38.15 33.20 4.36
C LEU A 119 -38.61 34.56 4.92
N PRO A 120 -38.26 34.91 6.18
CA PRO A 120 -38.40 36.27 6.70
C PRO A 120 -37.64 37.31 5.85
N ASP A 121 -38.06 38.57 5.92
CA ASP A 121 -37.37 39.69 5.24
C ASP A 121 -35.90 39.77 5.69
N ASP A 122 -35.00 40.01 4.74
CA ASP A 122 -33.54 40.03 4.90
C ASP A 122 -32.91 38.75 5.50
N SER A 123 -33.58 37.60 5.41
CA SER A 123 -33.03 36.29 5.84
C SER A 123 -32.52 35.45 4.66
N THR A 124 -31.65 34.49 4.97
CA THR A 124 -31.08 33.56 3.97
C THR A 124 -31.33 32.11 4.37
N LEU A 125 -31.31 31.22 3.37
CA LEU A 125 -31.14 29.79 3.60
C LEU A 125 -29.64 29.46 3.54
N ASP A 126 -29.03 29.05 4.65
CA ASP A 126 -27.58 28.76 4.70
C ASP A 126 -27.28 27.26 4.79
N CYS A 127 -28.25 26.46 5.24
CA CYS A 127 -28.10 25.01 5.30
C CYS A 127 -29.44 24.29 5.11
N MET A 128 -29.36 23.12 4.47
CA MET A 128 -30.46 22.15 4.40
C MET A 128 -29.89 20.75 4.64
N ALA A 129 -30.59 19.96 5.46
CA ALA A 129 -30.30 18.55 5.71
C ALA A 129 -31.54 17.71 5.41
N GLN A 130 -31.37 16.56 4.79
CA GLN A 130 -32.46 15.60 4.55
C GLN A 130 -32.51 14.59 5.69
N ASN A 131 -33.72 14.20 6.10
CA ASN A 131 -33.90 13.15 7.08
C ASN A 131 -33.63 11.78 6.41
N PHE A 132 -32.61 11.07 6.87
CA PHE A 132 -32.23 9.78 6.30
C PHE A 132 -33.19 8.64 6.70
N ASN A 133 -34.02 8.83 7.74
CA ASN A 133 -35.07 7.87 8.11
C ASN A 133 -36.41 8.17 7.42
N ASN A 134 -36.56 9.36 6.84
CA ASN A 134 -37.72 9.74 6.06
C ASN A 134 -37.28 10.71 4.96
N TYR A 135 -36.96 10.18 3.79
CA TYR A 135 -36.45 10.97 2.67
C TYR A 135 -37.42 12.05 2.17
N ASN A 136 -38.71 11.99 2.51
CA ASN A 136 -39.69 13.05 2.22
C ASN A 136 -39.55 14.27 3.12
N VAL A 137 -38.74 14.22 4.18
CA VAL A 137 -38.60 15.32 5.15
C VAL A 137 -37.23 15.98 5.04
N ILE A 138 -37.22 17.31 4.92
CA ILE A 138 -36.01 18.14 4.97
C ILE A 138 -36.08 19.14 6.12
N ALA A 139 -34.92 19.39 6.73
CA ALA A 139 -34.71 20.49 7.65
C ALA A 139 -33.97 21.63 6.96
N THR A 140 -34.34 22.86 7.30
CA THR A 140 -33.81 24.08 6.71
C THR A 140 -33.52 25.11 7.80
N GLY A 141 -32.52 25.95 7.57
CA GLY A 141 -32.19 27.08 8.44
C GLY A 141 -31.14 28.00 7.81
N GLY A 142 -30.96 29.18 8.38
CA GLY A 142 -29.93 30.11 7.92
C GLY A 142 -29.86 31.39 8.74
N GLU A 143 -29.26 32.44 8.19
CA GLU A 143 -29.13 33.73 8.87
C GLU A 143 -30.52 34.33 9.09
N ARG A 144 -30.87 34.63 10.36
CA ARG A 144 -32.21 35.08 10.77
C ARG A 144 -33.35 34.15 10.31
N ASN A 145 -33.04 32.87 10.07
CA ASN A 145 -34.00 31.86 9.65
C ASN A 145 -33.87 30.64 10.56
N ASP A 146 -34.79 30.56 11.53
CA ASP A 146 -34.89 29.46 12.49
C ASP A 146 -35.10 28.11 11.80
N LEU A 147 -34.81 27.04 12.53
CA LEU A 147 -35.01 25.66 12.08
C LEU A 147 -36.48 25.41 11.68
N LYS A 148 -36.67 24.93 10.45
CA LYS A 148 -37.97 24.48 9.92
C LYS A 148 -37.84 23.10 9.31
N LEU A 149 -38.81 22.23 9.57
CA LEU A 149 -38.98 20.97 8.85
C LEU A 149 -40.07 21.12 7.79
N TRP A 150 -39.83 20.51 6.64
CA TRP A 150 -40.71 20.52 5.49
C TRP A 150 -40.92 19.11 4.98
N ASP A 151 -42.13 18.87 4.52
CA ASP A 151 -42.49 17.68 3.76
C ASP A 151 -42.43 18.04 2.27
N ILE A 152 -41.63 17.31 1.51
CA ILE A 152 -41.32 17.60 0.11
C ILE A 152 -42.52 17.28 -0.79
N GLU A 153 -43.27 16.23 -0.48
CA GLU A 153 -44.40 15.76 -1.28
C GLU A 153 -45.54 16.78 -1.23
N THR A 154 -45.87 17.24 -0.03
CA THR A 154 -46.89 18.28 0.21
C THR A 154 -46.38 19.71 0.00
N LYS A 155 -45.05 19.89 -0.13
CA LYS A 155 -44.37 21.20 -0.25
C LYS A 155 -44.71 22.14 0.92
N SER A 156 -44.97 21.58 2.11
CA SER A 156 -45.50 22.29 3.28
C SER A 156 -44.60 22.18 4.50
N SER A 157 -44.63 23.18 5.39
CA SER A 157 -43.85 23.16 6.63
C SER A 157 -44.58 22.35 7.70
N ILE A 158 -43.94 21.28 8.17
CA ILE A 158 -44.47 20.40 9.22
C ILE A 158 -44.01 20.84 10.63
N PHE A 159 -42.92 21.59 10.73
CA PHE A 159 -42.43 22.14 11.99
C PHE A 159 -41.73 23.48 11.78
N LYS A 160 -41.95 24.42 12.71
CA LYS A 160 -41.23 25.70 12.77
C LYS A 160 -40.81 25.96 14.21
N ALA A 161 -39.51 26.10 14.42
CA ALA A 161 -38.97 26.46 15.73
C ALA A 161 -39.49 27.84 16.17
N LYS A 162 -39.71 27.98 17.47
CA LYS A 162 -40.11 29.23 18.11
C LYS A 162 -38.84 29.95 18.61
N SER A 163 -38.83 31.28 18.50
CA SER A 163 -37.74 32.14 18.98
C SER A 163 -37.21 31.72 20.36
N MET A 164 -35.89 31.78 20.49
CA MET A 164 -35.11 31.47 21.69
C MET A 164 -35.41 32.40 22.88
N GLY A 165 -36.24 33.42 22.69
CA GLY A 165 -36.54 34.44 23.70
C GLY A 165 -35.58 35.62 23.58
N HIS A 166 -35.46 36.37 24.68
CA HIS A 166 -34.55 37.50 24.80
C HIS A 166 -33.36 37.15 25.69
N ASP A 167 -32.22 37.79 25.47
CA ASP A 167 -31.03 37.69 26.32
C ASP A 167 -31.15 38.53 27.60
N GLU A 168 -30.08 38.60 28.39
CA GLU A 168 -30.03 39.37 29.64
C GLU A 168 -30.21 40.89 29.43
N LEU A 169 -30.02 41.37 28.20
CA LEU A 169 -30.24 42.77 27.79
C LEU A 169 -31.64 42.98 27.18
N ASN A 170 -32.51 41.97 27.27
CA ASN A 170 -33.84 41.94 26.68
C ASN A 170 -33.84 42.14 25.15
N LEU A 171 -32.76 41.71 24.47
CA LEU A 171 -32.68 41.69 23.01
C LEU A 171 -33.03 40.28 22.49
N PRO A 172 -33.76 40.15 21.36
CA PRO A 172 -34.09 38.84 20.81
C PRO A 172 -32.81 38.07 20.51
N ILE A 173 -32.69 36.84 21.02
CA ILE A 173 -31.53 36.01 20.73
C ILE A 173 -31.61 35.61 19.25
N PRO A 174 -30.66 36.07 18.40
CA PRO A 174 -30.68 35.72 17.00
C PRO A 174 -30.35 34.23 16.85
N THR A 175 -31.05 33.56 15.94
CA THR A 175 -30.72 32.19 15.55
C THR A 175 -30.25 32.22 14.11
N SER A 176 -28.95 32.13 13.90
CA SER A 176 -28.38 31.96 12.56
C SER A 176 -27.87 30.55 12.40
N VAL A 177 -28.72 29.67 11.86
CA VAL A 177 -28.44 28.23 11.76
C VAL A 177 -27.36 27.98 10.71
N ARG A 178 -26.28 27.29 11.10
CA ARG A 178 -25.12 26.99 10.26
C ARG A 178 -25.00 25.52 9.87
N GLY A 179 -25.60 24.62 10.65
CA GLY A 179 -25.64 23.20 10.34
C GLY A 179 -26.78 22.51 11.07
N ILE A 180 -27.25 21.39 10.51
CA ILE A 180 -28.38 20.61 11.01
C ILE A 180 -28.02 19.12 10.92
N CYS A 181 -28.38 18.32 11.93
CA CYS A 181 -28.33 16.86 11.84
C CYS A 181 -29.56 16.19 12.44
N PHE A 182 -29.94 15.06 11.85
CA PHE A 182 -30.98 14.15 12.34
C PHE A 182 -30.33 12.98 13.10
N PHE A 183 -31.04 12.39 14.05
CA PHE A 183 -30.52 11.29 14.88
C PHE A 183 -30.90 9.93 14.36
N ASN A 184 -29.93 8.99 14.32
CA ASN A 184 -30.07 7.70 13.63
C ASN A 184 -31.27 6.88 14.09
N ASN A 185 -31.52 6.86 15.40
CA ASN A 185 -32.55 6.02 16.01
C ASN A 185 -33.80 6.82 16.43
N GLU A 186 -33.85 8.12 16.18
CA GLU A 186 -34.93 9.00 16.67
C GLU A 186 -35.42 9.97 15.58
N ASN A 187 -36.35 9.51 14.72
CA ASN A 187 -36.86 10.26 13.56
C ASN A 187 -37.41 11.66 13.86
N ASN A 188 -37.85 11.87 15.10
CA ASN A 188 -38.51 13.11 15.53
C ASN A 188 -37.55 14.12 16.17
N LEU A 189 -36.30 13.73 16.40
CA LEU A 189 -35.28 14.60 16.95
C LEU A 189 -34.45 15.23 15.83
N VAL A 190 -34.23 16.53 15.97
CA VAL A 190 -33.37 17.30 15.08
C VAL A 190 -32.55 18.27 15.91
N SER A 191 -31.25 18.33 15.64
CA SER A 191 -30.36 19.29 16.28
C SER A 191 -29.75 20.24 15.26
N CYS A 192 -29.56 21.49 15.67
CA CYS A 192 -28.90 22.49 14.85
C CYS A 192 -27.84 23.26 15.64
N ALA A 193 -26.80 23.68 14.93
CA ALA A 193 -25.74 24.52 15.44
C ALA A 193 -25.85 25.93 14.85
N THR A 194 -25.60 26.96 15.66
CA THR A 194 -25.79 28.36 15.27
C THR A 194 -24.50 29.17 15.32
N LYS A 195 -24.46 30.25 14.55
CA LYS A 195 -23.38 31.24 14.53
C LYS A 195 -23.14 31.89 15.88
N GLU A 196 -24.18 32.01 16.70
CA GLU A 196 -24.14 32.57 18.05
C GLU A 196 -23.54 31.59 19.08
N GLY A 197 -23.09 30.41 18.65
CA GLY A 197 -22.48 29.41 19.53
C GLY A 197 -23.49 28.51 20.22
N HIS A 198 -24.73 28.43 19.74
CA HIS A 198 -25.72 27.52 20.30
C HIS A 198 -25.73 26.16 19.60
N VAL A 199 -25.90 25.09 20.37
CA VAL A 199 -26.43 23.81 19.87
C VAL A 199 -27.81 23.61 20.49
N LEU A 200 -28.81 23.45 19.63
CA LEU A 200 -30.22 23.36 19.99
C LEU A 200 -30.75 21.99 19.59
N LEU A 201 -31.48 21.33 20.49
CA LEU A 201 -32.19 20.08 20.22
C LEU A 201 -33.70 20.32 20.24
N TYR A 202 -34.39 19.89 19.20
CA TYR A 202 -35.85 19.94 19.10
C TYR A 202 -36.42 18.52 18.98
N ASP A 203 -37.58 18.28 19.60
CA ASP A 203 -38.45 17.14 19.28
C ASP A 203 -39.71 17.69 18.64
N GLY A 204 -39.97 17.29 17.39
CA GLY A 204 -41.12 17.75 16.62
C GLY A 204 -42.48 17.43 17.27
N ARG A 205 -42.53 16.47 18.20
CA ARG A 205 -43.77 16.03 18.89
C ARG A 205 -44.08 16.82 20.15
N VAL A 206 -43.04 17.31 20.84
CA VAL A 206 -43.18 17.80 22.22
C VAL A 206 -43.44 19.30 22.24
N GLN A 207 -42.54 20.10 21.67
CA GLN A 207 -42.63 21.55 21.74
C GLN A 207 -41.86 22.22 20.61
N ARG A 208 -42.25 23.46 20.28
CA ARG A 208 -41.56 24.29 19.27
C ARG A 208 -40.31 25.00 19.81
N ARG A 209 -40.09 24.99 21.12
CA ARG A 209 -38.87 25.50 21.77
C ARG A 209 -37.83 24.37 21.88
N PRO A 210 -36.53 24.68 21.91
CA PRO A 210 -35.52 23.65 22.09
C PRO A 210 -35.66 22.98 23.46
N ILE A 211 -35.61 21.65 23.48
CA ILE A 211 -35.62 20.82 24.69
C ILE A 211 -34.27 20.90 25.38
N VAL A 212 -33.19 20.99 24.61
CA VAL A 212 -31.84 21.20 25.12
C VAL A 212 -31.19 22.37 24.41
N LYS A 213 -30.58 23.24 25.22
CA LYS A 213 -29.78 24.39 24.80
C LYS A 213 -28.39 24.26 25.39
N PHE A 214 -27.40 24.15 24.52
CA PHE A 214 -25.98 24.28 24.86
C PHE A 214 -25.44 25.57 24.25
N LEU A 215 -24.57 26.27 24.96
CA LEU A 215 -23.95 27.53 24.52
C LEU A 215 -22.43 27.45 24.70
N GLU A 216 -21.69 27.70 23.63
CA GLU A 216 -20.25 27.99 23.63
C GLU A 216 -20.04 29.50 23.49
N VAL A 217 -19.66 30.13 24.59
CA VAL A 217 -19.49 31.59 24.66
C VAL A 217 -18.24 32.06 23.90
N LYS A 218 -17.27 31.17 23.68
CA LYS A 218 -15.97 31.55 23.13
C LYS A 218 -15.91 31.49 21.60
N ALA A 219 -16.86 30.85 20.92
CA ALA A 219 -16.78 30.67 19.47
C ALA A 219 -18.16 30.44 18.83
N SER A 220 -18.23 30.78 17.54
CA SER A 220 -19.33 30.39 16.67
C SER A 220 -19.19 28.94 16.23
N TYR A 221 -20.31 28.23 16.11
CA TYR A 221 -20.31 26.93 15.43
C TYR A 221 -20.42 27.11 13.92
N SER A 222 -19.69 26.25 13.20
CA SER A 222 -19.63 26.23 11.73
C SER A 222 -20.12 24.92 11.13
N ALA A 223 -20.09 23.82 11.88
CA ALA A 223 -20.53 22.50 11.43
C ALA A 223 -21.08 21.67 12.59
N ILE A 224 -21.97 20.73 12.30
CA ILE A 224 -22.51 19.76 13.26
C ILE A 224 -22.68 18.40 12.58
N ALA A 225 -22.40 17.32 13.31
CA ALA A 225 -22.65 15.95 12.87
C ALA A 225 -23.17 15.11 14.04
N CYS A 226 -24.11 14.22 13.76
CA CYS A 226 -24.65 13.29 14.73
C CYS A 226 -23.69 12.08 14.84
N THR A 227 -23.47 11.58 16.06
CA THR A 227 -22.50 10.50 16.32
C THR A 227 -23.15 9.11 16.26
N TYR A 228 -22.34 8.07 16.41
CA TYR A 228 -22.79 6.69 16.58
C TYR A 228 -23.57 6.42 17.88
N ARG A 229 -23.56 7.35 18.86
CA ARG A 229 -24.30 7.22 20.13
C ARG A 229 -25.55 8.08 20.13
N ASP A 230 -26.62 7.55 20.71
CA ASP A 230 -27.89 8.26 20.82
C ASP A 230 -27.74 9.57 21.58
N ARG A 231 -28.36 10.63 21.02
CA ARG A 231 -28.37 11.99 21.59
C ARG A 231 -26.97 12.57 21.85
N GLN A 232 -25.95 12.10 21.14
CA GLN A 232 -24.62 12.70 21.14
C GLN A 232 -24.31 13.30 19.77
N ILE A 233 -23.80 14.53 19.78
CA ILE A 233 -23.41 15.26 18.57
C ILE A 233 -21.99 15.79 18.70
N VAL A 234 -21.39 16.08 17.55
CA VAL A 234 -20.10 16.74 17.46
C VAL A 234 -20.28 18.06 16.72
N ALA A 235 -19.79 19.14 17.32
CA ALA A 235 -19.89 20.49 16.77
C ALA A 235 -18.50 21.11 16.55
N GLY A 236 -18.28 21.67 15.36
CA GLY A 236 -17.03 22.31 14.95
C GLY A 236 -17.14 23.82 15.05
N THR A 237 -16.06 24.49 15.46
CA THR A 237 -16.05 25.93 15.71
C THR A 237 -15.21 26.71 14.70
N THR A 238 -15.56 27.99 14.54
CA THR A 238 -14.79 28.95 13.73
C THR A 238 -13.41 29.25 14.31
N ARG A 239 -13.18 28.98 15.61
CA ARG A 239 -11.90 29.16 16.31
C ARG A 239 -10.96 27.96 16.23
N GLY A 240 -11.33 26.89 15.53
CA GLY A 240 -10.42 25.76 15.31
C GLY A 240 -10.39 24.76 16.47
N TYR A 241 -11.55 24.33 16.92
CA TYR A 241 -11.70 23.15 17.77
C TYR A 241 -13.07 22.50 17.57
N ILE A 242 -13.15 21.23 17.97
CA ILE A 242 -14.36 20.42 17.90
C ILE A 242 -14.82 20.07 19.32
N GLN A 243 -16.12 20.02 19.55
CA GLN A 243 -16.72 19.61 20.83
C GLN A 243 -17.66 18.42 20.65
N LEU A 244 -17.47 17.39 21.48
CA LEU A 244 -18.40 16.28 21.63
C LEU A 244 -19.38 16.64 22.75
N LEU A 245 -20.67 16.71 22.44
CA LEU A 245 -21.74 17.12 23.35
C LEU A 245 -22.71 15.96 23.58
N ASP A 246 -23.13 15.80 24.83
CA ASP A 246 -24.22 14.89 25.19
C ASP A 246 -25.49 15.71 25.44
N LEU A 247 -26.51 15.48 24.63
CA LEU A 247 -27.76 16.23 24.66
C LEU A 247 -28.81 15.58 25.56
N ARG A 248 -28.45 14.59 26.39
CA ARG A 248 -29.34 14.07 27.44
C ARG A 248 -29.39 15.00 28.66
N ALA A 249 -28.39 15.85 28.81
CA ALA A 249 -28.33 16.86 29.88
C ALA A 249 -27.87 18.21 29.31
N SER A 250 -28.56 19.29 29.67
CA SER A 250 -28.13 20.64 29.30
C SER A 250 -26.77 20.94 29.95
N LYS A 251 -25.82 21.48 29.16
CA LYS A 251 -24.46 21.94 29.56
C LYS A 251 -23.32 20.90 29.59
N ARG A 252 -23.52 19.62 29.27
CA ARG A 252 -22.41 18.65 29.29
C ARG A 252 -21.63 18.59 27.97
N CYS A 253 -20.56 19.36 27.87
CA CYS A 253 -19.50 19.09 26.89
C CYS A 253 -18.66 17.93 27.40
N LEU A 254 -18.70 16.79 26.70
CA LEU A 254 -17.93 15.61 27.09
C LEU A 254 -16.44 15.85 26.85
N ARG A 255 -16.09 16.38 25.67
CA ARG A 255 -14.69 16.52 25.23
C ARG A 255 -14.53 17.68 24.25
N THR A 256 -13.34 18.28 24.27
CA THR A 256 -12.92 19.28 23.29
C THR A 256 -11.61 18.85 22.62
N TYR A 257 -11.64 18.74 21.30
CA TYR A 257 -10.51 18.36 20.45
C TYR A 257 -9.87 19.65 19.93
N LYS A 258 -8.65 19.91 20.37
CA LYS A 258 -7.85 21.09 20.03
C LYS A 258 -6.68 20.62 19.18
N SER A 259 -6.27 21.39 18.18
CA SER A 259 -5.06 21.21 17.34
C SER A 259 -5.23 21.83 15.93
N PHE A 260 -6.31 22.58 15.72
CA PHE A 260 -6.61 23.22 14.44
C PHE A 260 -6.06 24.64 14.48
N THR A 261 -5.39 25.05 13.40
CA THR A 261 -4.88 26.43 13.26
C THR A 261 -5.85 27.32 12.47
N GLY A 262 -6.97 26.76 12.01
CA GLY A 262 -8.07 27.46 11.33
C GLY A 262 -9.44 26.86 11.68
N GLY A 263 -10.50 27.59 11.38
CA GLY A 263 -11.88 27.17 11.66
C GLY A 263 -12.24 25.83 11.01
N VAL A 264 -13.05 25.03 11.69
CA VAL A 264 -13.58 23.76 11.19
C VAL A 264 -14.59 24.06 10.08
N THR A 265 -14.44 23.46 8.91
CA THR A 265 -15.31 23.74 7.75
C THR A 265 -16.39 22.69 7.56
N SER A 266 -16.08 21.41 7.78
CA SER A 266 -17.06 20.32 7.68
C SER A 266 -16.73 19.16 8.62
N LEU A 267 -17.77 18.41 9.00
CA LEU A 267 -17.71 17.30 9.94
C LEU A 267 -18.59 16.15 9.46
N VAL A 268 -18.06 14.92 9.51
CA VAL A 268 -18.84 13.70 9.31
C VAL A 268 -18.42 12.66 10.34
N CYS A 269 -19.38 12.00 10.97
CA CYS A 269 -19.13 10.88 11.87
C CYS A 269 -19.50 9.56 11.19
N ASP A 270 -18.78 8.49 11.53
CA ASP A 270 -19.22 7.14 11.19
C ASP A 270 -20.38 6.75 12.10
N ILE A 271 -21.48 6.27 11.53
CA ILE A 271 -22.66 5.82 12.26
C ILE A 271 -22.42 4.54 13.07
N SER A 272 -21.37 3.79 12.72
CA SER A 272 -21.07 2.45 13.23
C SER A 272 -19.79 2.38 14.07
N SER A 273 -19.09 3.49 14.28
CA SER A 273 -17.82 3.50 15.03
C SER A 273 -17.56 4.85 15.70
N PRO A 274 -16.71 4.90 16.75
CA PRO A 274 -16.43 6.12 17.50
C PRO A 274 -15.48 7.06 16.76
N VAL A 275 -15.76 7.41 15.51
CA VAL A 275 -14.85 8.17 14.67
C VAL A 275 -15.53 9.42 14.12
N VAL A 276 -14.83 10.56 14.24
CA VAL A 276 -15.18 11.82 13.57
C VAL A 276 -14.10 12.21 12.59
N ILE A 277 -14.52 12.58 11.39
CA ILE A 277 -13.68 13.07 10.32
C ILE A 277 -13.99 14.54 10.12
N SER A 278 -12.94 15.36 10.06
CA SER A 278 -13.04 16.82 10.06
C SER A 278 -12.12 17.45 9.03
N THR A 279 -12.60 18.53 8.44
CA THR A 279 -11.82 19.45 7.59
C THR A 279 -11.78 20.83 8.22
N SER A 280 -10.72 21.58 7.93
CA SER A 280 -10.54 22.94 8.45
C SER A 280 -9.80 23.84 7.46
N LEU A 281 -9.92 25.15 7.69
CA LEU A 281 -9.27 26.19 6.87
C LEU A 281 -7.74 26.10 6.88
N ASP A 282 -7.15 25.37 7.83
CA ASP A 282 -5.71 25.08 7.88
C ASP A 282 -5.24 24.02 6.87
N ARG A 283 -6.14 23.56 5.98
CA ARG A 283 -5.89 22.60 4.90
C ARG A 283 -5.61 21.19 5.38
N PHE A 284 -6.01 20.80 6.58
CA PHE A 284 -5.86 19.42 7.03
C PHE A 284 -7.19 18.66 7.02
N VAL A 285 -7.14 17.41 6.59
CA VAL A 285 -8.13 16.38 6.91
C VAL A 285 -7.66 15.67 8.18
N ARG A 286 -8.53 15.49 9.16
CA ARG A 286 -8.23 14.79 10.41
C ARG A 286 -9.29 13.76 10.75
N ILE A 287 -8.85 12.63 11.31
CA ILE A 287 -9.70 11.62 11.90
C ILE A 287 -9.38 11.54 13.38
N HIS A 288 -10.38 11.76 14.22
CA HIS A 288 -10.26 11.60 15.66
C HIS A 288 -11.14 10.46 16.14
N ASP A 289 -10.62 9.72 17.12
CA ASP A 289 -11.41 8.79 17.90
C ASP A 289 -12.18 9.56 18.98
N LEU A 290 -13.51 9.44 18.96
CA LEU A 290 -14.43 10.12 19.87
C LEU A 290 -14.27 9.63 21.32
N ASP A 291 -13.92 8.36 21.51
CA ASP A 291 -13.87 7.67 22.80
C ASP A 291 -12.50 7.74 23.49
N THR A 292 -11.42 8.03 22.77
CA THR A 292 -10.06 8.18 23.33
C THR A 292 -9.48 9.59 23.17
N LYS A 293 -10.06 10.43 22.31
CA LYS A 293 -9.52 11.75 21.92
C LYS A 293 -8.27 11.68 21.03
N ASN A 294 -7.84 10.47 20.67
CA ASN A 294 -6.65 10.29 19.86
C ASN A 294 -6.88 10.77 18.42
N LEU A 295 -5.88 11.47 17.88
CA LEU A 295 -5.80 11.78 16.46
C LEU A 295 -5.30 10.53 15.74
N LEU A 296 -6.19 9.84 15.02
CA LEU A 296 -5.89 8.60 14.32
C LEU A 296 -5.23 8.85 12.96
N TYR A 297 -5.59 9.94 12.30
CA TYR A 297 -5.09 10.29 10.98
C TYR A 297 -5.06 11.80 10.80
N LYS A 298 -4.01 12.32 10.16
CA LYS A 298 -3.88 13.73 9.81
C LYS A 298 -3.13 13.84 8.48
N LYS A 299 -3.74 14.49 7.50
CA LYS A 299 -3.13 14.72 6.19
C LYS A 299 -3.33 16.16 5.74
N TYR A 300 -2.23 16.76 5.29
CA TYR A 300 -2.22 18.11 4.73
C TYR A 300 -2.64 18.11 3.25
N MET A 301 -3.43 19.10 2.85
CA MET A 301 -4.00 19.25 1.52
C MET A 301 -3.43 20.50 0.83
N LYS A 302 -3.25 20.44 -0.49
CA LYS A 302 -2.70 21.57 -1.27
C LYS A 302 -3.61 22.81 -1.28
N GLN A 303 -4.92 22.62 -1.10
CA GLN A 303 -5.94 23.68 -1.12
C GLN A 303 -6.79 23.69 0.16
N SER A 304 -7.41 24.83 0.46
CA SER A 304 -8.37 24.97 1.56
C SER A 304 -9.64 24.17 1.29
N LEU A 305 -10.06 23.40 2.30
CA LEU A 305 -11.13 22.42 2.23
C LEU A 305 -12.43 23.02 2.77
N THR A 306 -13.54 22.73 2.10
CA THR A 306 -14.86 23.33 2.42
C THR A 306 -15.86 22.30 2.89
N GLN A 307 -16.00 21.19 2.16
CA GLN A 307 -16.96 20.12 2.45
C GLN A 307 -16.31 18.74 2.43
N ILE A 308 -16.92 17.78 3.13
CA ILE A 308 -16.43 16.40 3.19
C ILE A 308 -17.58 15.39 3.10
N VAL A 309 -17.37 14.32 2.34
CA VAL A 309 -18.20 13.10 2.38
C VAL A 309 -17.28 11.89 2.52
N ILE A 310 -17.74 10.87 3.22
CA ILE A 310 -16.94 9.69 3.54
C ILE A 310 -17.65 8.42 3.10
N LYS A 311 -16.85 7.39 2.79
CA LYS A 311 -17.32 6.02 2.58
C LYS A 311 -16.45 5.08 3.42
N PRO A 312 -17.03 4.26 4.32
CA PRO A 312 -16.26 3.26 5.04
C PRO A 312 -15.71 2.22 4.06
N ILE A 313 -14.44 1.85 4.23
CA ILE A 313 -13.84 0.73 3.49
C ILE A 313 -14.18 -0.53 4.28
N PHE A 314 -15.24 -1.22 3.88
CA PHE A 314 -15.66 -2.47 4.52
C PHE A 314 -14.56 -3.53 4.38
N LYS A 315 -13.99 -3.97 5.50
CA LYS A 315 -13.39 -5.31 5.63
C LYS A 315 -14.55 -6.30 5.68
N GLU A 316 -14.50 -7.37 4.89
CA GLU A 316 -15.41 -8.50 5.08
C GLU A 316 -15.11 -9.13 6.45
N GLU A 317 -16.10 -9.12 7.35
CA GLU A 317 -15.99 -9.78 8.65
C GLU A 317 -16.52 -11.23 8.60
N PRO A 318 -16.00 -12.12 9.46
CA PRO A 318 -16.30 -13.55 9.45
C PRO A 318 -17.64 -13.84 10.14
N LYS A 319 -18.41 -14.79 9.62
CA LYS A 319 -19.55 -15.37 10.36
C LYS A 319 -19.03 -16.22 11.51
N GLU A 320 -19.33 -15.83 12.75
CA GLU A 320 -19.24 -16.66 13.95
C GLU A 320 -20.47 -17.58 14.00
N GLU A 321 -20.26 -18.90 14.03
CA GLU A 321 -21.25 -19.86 14.51
C GLU A 321 -20.98 -20.11 16.00
N GLU A 322 -22.04 -20.01 16.80
CA GLU A 322 -22.05 -20.38 18.21
C GLU A 322 -21.69 -21.86 18.39
N LYS A 323 -20.95 -22.10 19.47
CA LYS A 323 -20.52 -23.41 19.94
C LYS A 323 -21.72 -24.23 20.41
N ASP A 324 -21.80 -25.45 19.92
CA ASP A 324 -22.51 -26.53 20.60
C ASP A 324 -21.51 -27.30 21.49
N SER A 325 -21.68 -27.20 22.80
CA SER A 325 -21.00 -28.08 23.78
C SER A 325 -21.96 -28.52 24.86
N LYS A 326 -22.31 -29.81 24.84
CA LYS A 326 -22.97 -30.51 25.95
C LYS A 326 -22.05 -30.62 27.17
N PHE A 327 -22.52 -30.13 28.32
CA PHE A 327 -22.25 -30.71 29.64
C PHE A 327 -23.48 -30.47 30.55
N ASN A 328 -23.93 -31.53 31.23
CA ASN A 328 -25.05 -31.55 32.16
C ASN A 328 -24.73 -30.83 33.48
N ASN A 329 -25.65 -30.04 34.03
CA ASN A 329 -26.42 -30.42 35.24
C ASN A 329 -27.58 -29.44 35.57
N GLU A 330 -28.77 -30.03 35.65
CA GLU A 330 -29.91 -29.81 36.59
C GLU A 330 -30.66 -28.46 36.71
N ASN A 331 -32.01 -28.61 36.57
CA ASN A 331 -33.15 -27.89 37.17
C ASN A 331 -33.58 -26.52 36.62
N VAL A 332 -34.87 -26.17 36.45
CA VAL A 332 -36.18 -26.80 36.13
C VAL A 332 -36.96 -25.65 35.44
N ASP A 333 -37.77 -25.93 34.43
CA ASP A 333 -39.18 -25.48 34.30
C ASP A 333 -39.67 -25.60 32.86
N ALA A 334 -40.43 -26.69 32.68
CA ALA A 334 -41.20 -27.04 31.52
C ALA A 334 -42.50 -26.21 31.54
N GLU A 335 -42.56 -25.10 30.80
CA GLU A 335 -43.84 -24.42 30.55
C GLU A 335 -43.90 -23.59 29.25
N PHE A 336 -42.87 -23.62 28.39
CA PHE A 336 -42.84 -22.75 27.19
C PHE A 336 -42.80 -23.46 25.83
N GLU A 337 -42.66 -24.80 25.79
CA GLU A 337 -42.59 -25.54 24.51
C GLU A 337 -43.95 -26.04 23.96
N GLU A 338 -45.05 -25.93 24.69
CA GLU A 338 -46.36 -26.42 24.20
C GLU A 338 -47.14 -25.41 23.32
N MET A 339 -46.61 -24.21 23.05
CA MET A 339 -47.38 -23.14 22.41
C MET A 339 -47.09 -22.91 20.92
N PHE A 340 -46.08 -23.56 20.35
CA PHE A 340 -45.67 -23.34 18.95
C PHE A 340 -46.10 -24.44 17.95
N ASP A 341 -46.71 -25.52 18.42
CA ASP A 341 -47.18 -26.63 17.57
C ASP A 341 -48.63 -26.45 17.04
N GLN A 342 -49.23 -25.26 17.23
CA GLN A 342 -50.64 -25.04 16.90
C GLN A 342 -50.92 -23.73 16.15
N MET A 343 -50.38 -23.52 14.95
CA MET A 343 -51.14 -22.70 13.97
C MET A 343 -50.72 -22.86 12.50
N GLU A 344 -51.73 -23.08 11.66
CA GLU A 344 -51.67 -23.50 10.25
C GLU A 344 -51.40 -22.36 9.24
N THR A 345 -50.80 -22.77 8.12
CA THR A 345 -50.57 -21.99 6.90
C THR A 345 -51.83 -21.86 6.03
N ILE A 346 -52.10 -20.69 5.47
CA ILE A 346 -53.13 -20.50 4.42
C ILE A 346 -52.53 -19.88 3.15
N THR A 347 -52.81 -20.53 2.02
CA THR A 347 -52.57 -20.10 0.63
C THR A 347 -53.86 -19.60 -0.03
N GLU A 348 -53.82 -18.62 -0.94
CA GLU A 348 -54.80 -18.40 -2.05
C GLU A 348 -54.22 -17.33 -3.02
N LYS A 349 -53.99 -17.50 -4.34
CA LYS A 349 -54.76 -17.87 -5.57
C LYS A 349 -55.62 -16.76 -6.22
N SER A 350 -55.07 -16.20 -7.31
CA SER A 350 -55.66 -15.89 -8.65
C SER A 350 -56.79 -14.86 -8.84
N ARG A 351 -56.65 -13.99 -9.86
CA ARG A 351 -57.57 -13.92 -11.04
C ARG A 351 -57.09 -13.00 -12.18
N LYS A 352 -57.43 -13.41 -13.41
CA LYS A 352 -57.25 -12.78 -14.73
C LYS A 352 -58.35 -11.75 -15.03
N HIS A 353 -58.06 -10.75 -15.87
CA HIS A 353 -58.99 -10.26 -16.90
C HIS A 353 -58.26 -9.71 -18.13
N SER A 354 -58.98 -9.72 -19.25
CA SER A 354 -58.56 -9.59 -20.64
C SER A 354 -59.33 -8.45 -21.33
N HIS A 355 -58.69 -7.66 -22.19
CA HIS A 355 -59.14 -7.38 -23.58
C HIS A 355 -58.20 -6.47 -24.36
N ASP A 356 -58.03 -6.83 -25.64
CA ASP A 356 -57.46 -6.13 -26.81
C ASP A 356 -57.95 -4.68 -27.02
N ASP A 357 -57.12 -3.80 -27.60
CA ASP A 357 -57.01 -3.68 -29.07
C ASP A 357 -55.88 -2.71 -29.51
N GLY A 358 -55.36 -2.94 -30.72
CA GLY A 358 -53.98 -2.67 -31.15
C GLY A 358 -53.58 -1.26 -31.64
N SER A 359 -52.26 -1.08 -31.80
CA SER A 359 -51.66 -0.61 -33.05
C SER A 359 -50.14 -0.87 -33.06
N HIS A 360 -49.71 -1.48 -34.16
CA HIS A 360 -48.37 -1.98 -34.44
C HIS A 360 -47.32 -0.87 -34.61
N VAL A 361 -46.19 -1.00 -33.91
CA VAL A 361 -44.85 -0.81 -34.51
C VAL A 361 -43.93 -1.90 -33.97
N ASP A 362 -43.52 -2.78 -34.88
CA ASP A 362 -42.56 -3.85 -34.66
C ASP A 362 -41.14 -3.24 -34.61
N ALA A 363 -40.51 -3.27 -33.44
CA ALA A 363 -39.08 -2.96 -33.27
C ALA A 363 -38.48 -3.99 -32.30
N ARG A 364 -37.96 -5.05 -32.91
CA ARG A 364 -37.17 -6.11 -32.31
C ARG A 364 -36.16 -5.58 -31.28
N ASP A 365 -36.09 -6.31 -30.16
CA ASP A 365 -34.94 -6.41 -29.27
C ASP A 365 -34.58 -5.16 -28.44
N LYS A 366 -35.37 -4.91 -27.38
CA LYS A 366 -34.92 -4.16 -26.20
C LYS A 366 -34.90 -5.05 -24.98
N ARG A 367 -33.94 -5.99 -24.94
CA ARG A 367 -33.33 -6.33 -23.65
C ARG A 367 -32.66 -5.05 -23.15
N LEU A 368 -33.31 -4.36 -22.24
CA LEU A 368 -32.68 -3.34 -21.43
C LEU A 368 -31.40 -3.95 -20.83
N PHE A 369 -30.25 -3.50 -21.32
CA PHE A 369 -28.95 -3.80 -20.73
C PHE A 369 -28.98 -3.29 -19.30
N ASP A 370 -29.06 -4.22 -18.35
CA ASP A 370 -28.79 -3.94 -16.96
C ASP A 370 -27.32 -3.53 -16.83
N PHE A 371 -27.06 -2.21 -16.78
CA PHE A 371 -25.72 -1.65 -16.57
C PHE A 371 -25.17 -1.94 -15.16
N ARG A 372 -25.93 -2.66 -14.30
CA ARG A 372 -25.50 -3.15 -12.99
C ARG A 372 -25.17 -4.64 -12.97
N SER A 373 -25.13 -5.31 -14.12
CA SER A 373 -24.57 -6.65 -14.20
C SER A 373 -23.10 -6.61 -13.73
N THR A 374 -22.81 -7.29 -12.62
CA THR A 374 -21.45 -7.57 -12.14
C THR A 374 -20.70 -8.58 -13.00
N ASP A 375 -21.37 -9.15 -14.00
CA ASP A 375 -20.83 -10.23 -14.80
C ASP A 375 -20.05 -9.66 -16.00
N SER A 376 -18.79 -10.08 -16.13
CA SER A 376 -17.94 -9.68 -17.25
C SER A 376 -18.60 -10.05 -18.58
N VAL A 377 -18.78 -9.07 -19.46
CA VAL A 377 -19.24 -9.30 -20.85
C VAL A 377 -18.15 -9.91 -21.75
N TRP A 378 -16.94 -10.07 -21.21
CA TRP A 378 -15.76 -10.56 -21.91
C TRP A 378 -15.32 -11.93 -21.39
N THR A 379 -15.03 -12.84 -22.31
CA THR A 379 -14.39 -14.13 -22.06
C THR A 379 -13.07 -14.20 -22.82
N TRP A 380 -12.21 -15.16 -22.48
CA TRP A 380 -10.98 -15.41 -23.23
C TRP A 380 -10.96 -16.81 -23.83
N THR A 381 -10.38 -16.95 -25.01
CA THR A 381 -10.13 -18.24 -25.66
C THR A 381 -8.64 -18.42 -25.94
N CYS A 382 -8.13 -19.63 -25.70
CA CYS A 382 -6.75 -19.95 -26.00
C CYS A 382 -6.60 -20.22 -27.50
N LYS A 383 -5.78 -19.43 -28.19
CA LYS A 383 -5.37 -19.68 -29.57
C LYS A 383 -3.86 -19.49 -29.69
N ASN A 384 -3.16 -20.49 -30.22
CA ASN A 384 -1.70 -20.47 -30.40
C ASN A 384 -0.93 -20.04 -29.14
N ASN A 385 -1.27 -20.61 -27.98
CA ASN A 385 -0.68 -20.27 -26.68
C ASN A 385 -0.89 -18.81 -26.23
N THR A 386 -1.89 -18.12 -26.78
CA THR A 386 -2.28 -16.77 -26.38
C THR A 386 -3.77 -16.65 -26.07
N CYS A 387 -4.10 -15.78 -25.12
CA CYS A 387 -5.45 -15.51 -24.69
C CYS A 387 -6.08 -14.38 -25.51
N GLN A 388 -6.99 -14.75 -26.41
CA GLN A 388 -7.76 -13.81 -27.21
C GLN A 388 -9.06 -13.43 -26.51
N LYS A 389 -9.34 -12.14 -26.45
CA LYS A 389 -10.54 -11.60 -25.82
C LYS A 389 -11.73 -11.66 -26.77
N ASP A 390 -12.81 -12.30 -26.33
CA ASP A 390 -14.05 -12.49 -27.07
C ASP A 390 -15.27 -12.04 -26.24
N ARG A 391 -16.41 -11.81 -26.88
CA ARG A 391 -17.68 -11.58 -26.16
C ARG A 391 -18.25 -12.91 -25.63
N VAL A 392 -18.81 -12.89 -24.42
CA VAL A 392 -19.52 -14.04 -23.85
C VAL A 392 -20.70 -14.42 -24.75
N GLN A 393 -20.75 -15.69 -25.15
CA GLN A 393 -21.85 -16.24 -25.97
C GLN A 393 -22.89 -16.93 -25.08
N PRO A 394 -24.21 -16.88 -25.42
CA PRO A 394 -25.28 -17.43 -24.58
C PRO A 394 -25.17 -18.93 -24.27
N ALA A 395 -24.49 -19.71 -25.13
CA ALA A 395 -24.41 -21.17 -25.06
C ALA A 395 -23.04 -21.71 -24.60
N GLY A 396 -22.10 -20.86 -24.19
CA GLY A 396 -20.73 -21.26 -23.81
C GLY A 396 -20.42 -21.03 -22.33
N LYS A 397 -19.59 -21.89 -21.72
CA LYS A 397 -19.03 -21.62 -20.39
C LYS A 397 -17.90 -20.58 -20.55
N PRO A 398 -18.03 -19.37 -19.99
CA PRO A 398 -17.00 -18.34 -20.15
C PRO A 398 -15.74 -18.71 -19.36
N LEU A 399 -14.61 -18.22 -19.84
CA LEU A 399 -13.29 -18.39 -19.25
C LEU A 399 -12.74 -17.03 -18.84
N SER A 400 -12.39 -16.88 -17.57
CA SER A 400 -11.72 -15.68 -17.05
C SER A 400 -10.34 -15.49 -17.69
N LEU A 401 -9.83 -14.26 -17.67
CA LEU A 401 -8.47 -13.97 -18.15
C LEU A 401 -7.42 -14.79 -17.37
N ALA A 402 -7.59 -14.91 -16.05
CA ALA A 402 -6.68 -15.68 -15.20
C ALA A 402 -6.72 -17.18 -15.56
N ALA A 403 -7.92 -17.72 -15.80
CA ALA A 403 -8.08 -19.12 -16.20
C ALA A 403 -7.53 -19.38 -17.60
N CYS A 404 -7.71 -18.45 -18.54
CA CYS A 404 -7.10 -18.57 -19.86
C CYS A 404 -5.57 -18.56 -19.75
N LYS A 405 -4.97 -17.61 -19.04
CA LYS A 405 -3.51 -17.47 -18.94
C LYS A 405 -2.82 -18.72 -18.39
N ILE A 406 -3.36 -19.32 -17.33
CA ILE A 406 -2.80 -20.54 -16.75
C ILE A 406 -3.01 -21.78 -17.63
N LEU A 407 -4.12 -21.85 -18.40
CA LEU A 407 -4.41 -23.00 -19.26
C LEU A 407 -3.75 -22.91 -20.64
N CYS A 408 -3.51 -21.70 -21.13
CA CYS A 408 -3.02 -21.44 -22.48
C CYS A 408 -1.49 -21.40 -22.56
N ASP A 409 -0.83 -20.81 -21.55
CA ASP A 409 0.63 -20.81 -21.48
C ASP A 409 1.16 -22.23 -21.19
N PRO A 410 2.14 -22.74 -21.94
CA PRO A 410 2.70 -24.08 -21.72
C PRO A 410 3.32 -24.30 -20.34
N TYR A 411 3.75 -23.21 -19.69
CA TYR A 411 4.35 -23.20 -18.35
C TYR A 411 3.38 -22.66 -17.30
N GLY A 412 2.08 -22.56 -17.59
CA GLY A 412 1.06 -22.10 -16.64
C GLY A 412 1.21 -20.64 -16.21
N GLY A 413 1.95 -19.84 -16.99
CA GLY A 413 2.24 -18.45 -16.62
C GLY A 413 3.13 -18.33 -15.39
N LEU A 414 3.93 -19.35 -15.08
CA LEU A 414 4.83 -19.36 -13.92
C LEU A 414 5.97 -18.33 -14.07
N TRP A 415 6.34 -17.73 -12.94
CA TRP A 415 7.46 -16.80 -12.82
C TRP A 415 8.20 -16.99 -11.47
N PRO A 416 9.51 -17.26 -11.45
CA PRO A 416 10.32 -17.67 -12.60
C PRO A 416 9.81 -18.93 -13.29
N LYS A 417 10.15 -19.07 -14.56
CA LYS A 417 10.00 -20.29 -15.34
C LYS A 417 10.79 -21.44 -14.67
N PRO A 418 10.17 -22.61 -14.41
CA PRO A 418 10.90 -23.74 -13.85
C PRO A 418 11.99 -24.28 -14.77
N THR A 419 13.05 -24.84 -14.19
CA THR A 419 14.22 -25.37 -14.93
C THR A 419 14.12 -26.85 -15.32
N GLY A 420 13.37 -27.65 -14.56
CA GLY A 420 13.23 -29.08 -14.80
C GLY A 420 11.96 -29.46 -15.56
N ARG A 421 11.43 -30.67 -15.28
CA ARG A 421 10.17 -31.16 -15.85
C ARG A 421 9.01 -30.25 -15.44
N VAL A 422 8.17 -29.89 -16.41
CA VAL A 422 6.92 -29.14 -16.19
C VAL A 422 5.80 -29.81 -16.96
N GLU A 423 4.87 -30.43 -16.23
CA GLU A 423 3.63 -30.97 -16.78
C GLU A 423 2.48 -30.35 -16.02
N ILE A 424 1.58 -29.66 -16.73
CA ILE A 424 0.45 -28.95 -16.15
C ILE A 424 -0.81 -29.40 -16.90
N GLY A 425 -1.77 -29.94 -16.16
CA GLY A 425 -3.06 -30.36 -16.69
C GLY A 425 -3.87 -29.19 -17.25
N LYS A 426 -4.86 -29.50 -18.08
CA LYS A 426 -5.70 -28.48 -18.76
C LYS A 426 -7.07 -28.26 -18.08
N ARG A 427 -7.21 -28.66 -16.83
CA ARG A 427 -8.46 -28.56 -16.07
C ARG A 427 -8.25 -27.81 -14.77
N LEU A 428 -9.15 -26.88 -14.49
CA LEU A 428 -9.23 -26.16 -13.22
C LEU A 428 -10.33 -26.74 -12.35
N ILE A 429 -10.09 -26.82 -11.04
CA ILE A 429 -11.08 -27.24 -10.05
C ILE A 429 -11.20 -26.19 -8.94
N PRO A 430 -12.41 -25.91 -8.44
CA PRO A 430 -12.59 -24.99 -7.32
C PRO A 430 -12.05 -25.60 -6.03
N ILE A 431 -11.40 -24.78 -5.23
CA ILE A 431 -10.80 -25.20 -3.96
C ILE A 431 -11.14 -24.28 -2.78
N VAL A 432 -11.09 -24.87 -1.60
CA VAL A 432 -11.05 -24.16 -0.31
C VAL A 432 -9.79 -24.50 0.46
N LYS A 433 -9.53 -23.69 1.49
CA LYS A 433 -8.47 -23.96 2.48
C LYS A 433 -8.65 -25.34 3.09
N GLY A 434 -7.74 -26.25 2.76
CA GLY A 434 -7.63 -27.55 3.42
C GLY A 434 -6.64 -27.51 4.58
N LYS A 435 -6.09 -28.68 4.94
CA LYS A 435 -5.13 -28.82 6.05
C LYS A 435 -3.71 -28.97 5.51
N LEU A 436 -2.74 -28.48 6.27
CA LEU A 436 -1.35 -28.94 6.18
C LEU A 436 -1.29 -30.32 6.85
N ASP A 437 -0.57 -31.28 6.27
CA ASP A 437 -0.45 -32.62 6.86
C ASP A 437 0.03 -32.56 8.32
N LYS A 438 -0.65 -33.33 9.20
CA LYS A 438 -0.50 -33.31 10.66
C LYS A 438 0.91 -33.70 11.11
N ASN A 439 1.66 -34.42 10.28
CA ASN A 439 3.03 -34.84 10.58
C ASN A 439 4.05 -33.69 10.50
N THR A 440 3.66 -32.51 10.00
CA THR A 440 4.57 -31.38 9.79
C THR A 440 4.87 -30.63 11.10
N LYS A 441 6.00 -30.96 11.73
CA LYS A 441 6.46 -30.31 12.98
C LYS A 441 7.33 -29.05 12.79
N ASN A 442 7.89 -28.82 11.60
CA ASN A 442 8.82 -27.73 11.34
C ASN A 442 8.13 -26.34 11.39
N LYS A 443 8.66 -25.41 12.22
CA LYS A 443 8.12 -24.04 12.41
C LYS A 443 8.11 -23.24 11.12
N LEU A 444 9.20 -23.28 10.34
CA LEU A 444 9.34 -22.53 9.09
C LEU A 444 8.35 -23.03 8.03
N VAL A 445 8.13 -24.34 7.93
CA VAL A 445 7.10 -24.90 7.01
C VAL A 445 5.70 -24.41 7.38
N ARG A 446 5.36 -24.32 8.66
CA ARG A 446 4.08 -23.76 9.11
C ARG A 446 3.98 -22.26 8.80
N ALA A 447 5.06 -21.51 8.94
CA ALA A 447 5.12 -20.11 8.55
C ALA A 447 4.89 -19.95 7.03
N ALA A 448 5.58 -20.73 6.20
CA ALA A 448 5.39 -20.76 4.75
C ALA A 448 3.95 -21.11 4.36
N TYR A 449 3.33 -22.10 5.01
CA TYR A 449 1.93 -22.46 4.77
C TYR A 449 0.95 -21.32 5.13
N ARG A 450 1.19 -20.61 6.24
CA ARG A 450 0.39 -19.42 6.60
C ARG A 450 0.56 -18.31 5.55
N ASN A 451 1.80 -18.02 5.16
CA ASN A 451 2.13 -17.00 4.17
C ASN A 451 1.51 -17.32 2.80
N PHE A 452 1.56 -18.59 2.38
CA PHE A 452 0.89 -19.10 1.19
C PHE A 452 -0.60 -18.76 1.17
N TRP A 453 -1.35 -19.10 2.24
CA TRP A 453 -2.78 -18.79 2.30
C TRP A 453 -3.08 -17.30 2.42
N ASN A 454 -2.26 -16.55 3.18
CA ASN A 454 -2.39 -15.10 3.28
C ASN A 454 -2.24 -14.45 1.88
N ASN A 455 -1.33 -14.96 1.05
CA ASN A 455 -1.16 -14.47 -0.31
C ASN A 455 -2.35 -14.84 -1.22
N LEU A 456 -2.91 -16.05 -1.10
CA LEU A 456 -4.08 -16.46 -1.87
C LEU A 456 -5.33 -15.64 -1.52
N GLN A 457 -5.52 -15.29 -0.25
CA GLN A 457 -6.64 -14.47 0.21
C GLN A 457 -6.63 -13.05 -0.38
N LYS A 458 -5.46 -12.55 -0.82
CA LYS A 458 -5.34 -11.24 -1.47
C LYS A 458 -5.76 -11.25 -2.95
N LEU A 459 -6.00 -12.42 -3.56
CA LEU A 459 -6.35 -12.51 -4.99
C LEU A 459 -7.76 -12.03 -5.31
N GLY A 460 -8.70 -12.09 -4.37
CA GLY A 460 -10.08 -11.69 -4.57
C GLY A 460 -11.00 -12.09 -3.41
N LYS A 461 -12.22 -11.55 -3.41
CA LYS A 461 -13.25 -11.83 -2.39
C LYS A 461 -13.94 -13.14 -2.71
N LEU A 462 -13.91 -14.10 -1.79
CA LEU A 462 -14.54 -15.41 -2.01
C LEU A 462 -16.06 -15.29 -1.94
N GLY A 463 -16.76 -15.71 -3.00
CA GLY A 463 -18.20 -15.81 -3.03
C GLY A 463 -18.74 -17.02 -2.25
N HIS A 464 -20.07 -17.13 -2.16
CA HIS A 464 -20.73 -18.30 -1.58
C HIS A 464 -20.43 -19.55 -2.43
N LEU A 465 -19.68 -20.48 -1.83
CA LEU A 465 -19.27 -21.71 -2.48
C LEU A 465 -20.48 -22.65 -2.63
N LYS A 466 -20.65 -23.22 -3.82
CA LYS A 466 -21.65 -24.27 -4.08
C LYS A 466 -21.31 -25.54 -3.28
N GLU A 467 -22.29 -26.39 -3.02
CA GLU A 467 -22.04 -27.71 -2.43
C GLU A 467 -21.05 -28.52 -3.30
N ASN A 468 -20.08 -29.23 -2.68
CA ASN A 468 -19.00 -30.05 -3.30
C ASN A 468 -17.72 -29.33 -3.80
N VAL A 469 -17.18 -28.34 -3.07
CA VAL A 469 -15.84 -27.76 -3.37
C VAL A 469 -14.70 -28.62 -2.78
N SER A 470 -13.60 -28.76 -3.54
CA SER A 470 -12.47 -29.60 -3.12
C SER A 470 -11.62 -28.96 -2.03
N LYS A 471 -11.17 -29.72 -1.02
CA LYS A 471 -10.20 -29.21 -0.04
C LYS A 471 -8.77 -29.40 -0.56
N LEU A 472 -7.93 -28.36 -0.49
CA LEU A 472 -6.51 -28.47 -0.83
C LEU A 472 -5.70 -28.95 0.38
N ILE A 473 -5.31 -30.23 0.35
CA ILE A 473 -4.40 -30.82 1.34
C ILE A 473 -2.97 -30.62 0.84
N VAL A 474 -2.12 -30.02 1.66
CA VAL A 474 -0.71 -29.81 1.33
C VAL A 474 0.16 -30.70 2.22
N SER A 475 1.01 -31.48 1.59
CA SER A 475 1.98 -32.37 2.26
C SER A 475 3.38 -31.93 1.90
N VAL A 476 4.25 -31.77 2.90
CA VAL A 476 5.62 -31.30 2.70
C VAL A 476 6.59 -32.31 3.27
N TYR A 477 7.50 -32.81 2.44
CA TYR A 477 8.57 -33.73 2.83
C TYR A 477 9.93 -33.06 2.64
N ILE A 478 10.69 -32.94 3.72
CA ILE A 478 12.03 -32.35 3.74
C ILE A 478 13.00 -33.43 4.21
N THR A 479 14.03 -33.73 3.42
CA THR A 479 15.01 -34.77 3.77
C THR A 479 16.02 -34.32 4.82
N ASP A 480 16.40 -33.03 4.82
CA ASP A 480 17.20 -32.40 5.88
C ASP A 480 16.40 -31.31 6.59
N PRO A 481 15.60 -31.67 7.62
CA PRO A 481 14.81 -30.71 8.37
C PRO A 481 15.65 -29.88 9.35
N SER A 482 16.94 -30.18 9.53
CA SER A 482 17.84 -29.49 10.46
C SER A 482 18.40 -28.19 9.90
N GLN A 483 18.49 -28.09 8.57
CA GLN A 483 18.98 -26.90 7.89
C GLN A 483 17.98 -25.74 7.98
N ASN A 484 18.30 -24.78 8.85
CA ASN A 484 17.48 -23.60 9.15
C ASN A 484 18.16 -22.26 8.81
N GLN A 485 19.29 -22.29 8.09
CA GLN A 485 20.00 -21.12 7.58
C GLN A 485 20.27 -21.27 6.09
N LEU A 486 20.07 -20.19 5.32
CA LEU A 486 20.34 -20.15 3.89
C LEU A 486 21.81 -19.78 3.64
N LYS A 487 22.63 -20.78 3.32
CA LYS A 487 24.02 -20.65 2.86
C LYS A 487 24.13 -20.68 1.33
N LEU A 488 25.23 -20.21 0.73
CA LEU A 488 25.49 -20.36 -0.72
C LEU A 488 25.36 -21.80 -1.24
N SER A 489 25.71 -22.79 -0.42
CA SER A 489 25.64 -24.22 -0.78
C SER A 489 24.27 -24.86 -0.54
N THR A 490 23.27 -24.09 -0.10
CA THR A 490 21.95 -24.63 0.24
C THR A 490 21.23 -25.13 -0.99
N ASP A 491 20.73 -26.37 -0.91
CA ASP A 491 19.89 -26.92 -1.96
C ASP A 491 18.47 -26.30 -1.89
N GLU A 492 18.16 -25.51 -2.91
CA GLU A 492 16.89 -24.82 -3.11
C GLU A 492 15.96 -25.53 -4.11
N SER A 493 16.30 -26.76 -4.52
CA SER A 493 15.50 -27.57 -5.44
C SER A 493 14.27 -28.19 -4.76
N TYR A 494 13.23 -28.43 -5.56
CA TYR A 494 12.00 -29.09 -5.12
C TYR A 494 11.31 -29.85 -6.24
N SER A 495 10.43 -30.76 -5.84
CA SER A 495 9.41 -31.37 -6.68
C SER A 495 8.03 -31.04 -6.13
N LEU A 496 7.12 -30.62 -7.01
CA LEU A 496 5.73 -30.35 -6.71
C LEU A 496 4.84 -31.26 -7.56
N LYS A 497 4.04 -32.10 -6.90
CA LYS A 497 3.02 -32.92 -7.54
C LYS A 497 1.64 -32.54 -7.05
N ILE A 498 0.77 -32.17 -7.98
CA ILE A 498 -0.66 -31.93 -7.74
C ILE A 498 -1.42 -33.09 -8.36
N SER A 499 -2.35 -33.67 -7.61
CA SER A 499 -3.21 -34.74 -8.11
C SER A 499 -4.50 -34.84 -7.31
N LYS A 500 -5.56 -35.31 -7.96
CA LYS A 500 -6.84 -35.58 -7.29
C LYS A 500 -6.72 -36.77 -6.33
N LEU A 501 -7.04 -36.57 -5.05
CA LEU A 501 -6.98 -37.63 -4.03
C LEU A 501 -8.31 -38.41 -3.93
N SER A 502 -9.43 -37.68 -4.01
CA SER A 502 -10.78 -38.25 -3.95
C SER A 502 -11.74 -37.40 -4.79
N SER A 503 -13.04 -37.73 -4.82
CA SER A 503 -14.04 -36.83 -5.42
C SER A 503 -14.13 -35.46 -4.75
N ARG A 504 -13.62 -35.31 -3.51
CA ARG A 504 -13.75 -34.12 -2.66
C ARG A 504 -12.42 -33.49 -2.21
N ASP A 505 -11.27 -34.09 -2.50
CA ASP A 505 -9.97 -33.59 -2.04
C ASP A 505 -8.93 -33.59 -3.16
N ILE A 506 -8.09 -32.55 -3.17
CA ILE A 506 -6.90 -32.43 -4.02
C ILE A 506 -5.67 -32.38 -3.14
N SER A 507 -4.63 -33.13 -3.54
CA SER A 507 -3.36 -33.18 -2.83
C SER A 507 -2.31 -32.41 -3.60
N ALA A 508 -1.59 -31.54 -2.90
CA ALA A 508 -0.35 -30.93 -3.37
C ALA A 508 0.81 -31.43 -2.49
N ASN A 509 1.71 -32.22 -3.09
CA ASN A 509 2.85 -32.81 -2.42
C ASN A 509 4.11 -32.06 -2.84
N ILE A 510 4.79 -31.44 -1.88
CA ILE A 510 6.07 -30.75 -2.06
C ILE A 510 7.16 -31.59 -1.42
N THR A 511 8.15 -31.99 -2.21
CA THR A 511 9.35 -32.70 -1.74
C THR A 511 10.56 -31.82 -2.01
N ALA A 512 11.42 -31.62 -1.01
CA ALA A 512 12.64 -30.83 -1.16
C ALA A 512 13.75 -31.35 -0.25
N ALA A 513 15.00 -31.00 -0.57
CA ALA A 513 16.13 -31.32 0.29
C ALA A 513 16.05 -30.54 1.61
N THR A 514 15.73 -29.25 1.52
CA THR A 514 15.73 -28.29 2.63
C THR A 514 14.39 -27.55 2.73
N TYR A 515 14.21 -26.79 3.81
CA TYR A 515 13.09 -25.84 3.93
C TYR A 515 13.04 -24.84 2.77
N PHE A 516 14.19 -24.37 2.29
CA PHE A 516 14.28 -23.33 1.27
C PHE A 516 13.73 -23.81 -0.08
N GLY A 517 14.05 -25.05 -0.47
CA GLY A 517 13.41 -25.69 -1.62
C GLY A 517 11.89 -25.86 -1.43
N ALA A 518 11.45 -26.33 -0.25
CA ALA A 518 10.02 -26.49 0.02
C ALA A 518 9.26 -25.16 -0.03
N ARG A 519 9.87 -24.08 0.47
CA ARG A 519 9.36 -22.71 0.38
C ARG A 519 9.17 -22.32 -1.08
N HIS A 520 10.15 -22.55 -1.95
CA HIS A 520 9.99 -22.27 -3.39
C HIS A 520 8.86 -23.09 -4.03
N GLY A 521 8.68 -24.34 -3.59
CA GLY A 521 7.53 -25.17 -3.95
C GLY A 521 6.18 -24.54 -3.57
N PHE A 522 6.08 -23.92 -2.39
CA PHE A 522 4.89 -23.15 -2.00
C PHE A 522 4.65 -21.93 -2.91
N GLU A 523 5.71 -21.25 -3.37
CA GLU A 523 5.56 -20.12 -4.32
C GLU A 523 4.91 -20.61 -5.61
N THR A 524 5.47 -21.68 -6.18
CA THR A 524 5.01 -22.25 -7.44
C THR A 524 3.60 -22.82 -7.31
N LEU A 525 3.28 -23.50 -6.20
CA LEU A 525 1.92 -23.94 -5.91
C LEU A 525 0.94 -22.78 -5.89
N GLY A 526 1.32 -21.64 -5.29
CA GLY A 526 0.48 -20.43 -5.23
C GLY A 526 0.20 -19.84 -6.60
N GLN A 527 1.14 -19.95 -7.53
CA GLN A 527 0.99 -19.48 -8.90
C GLN A 527 0.13 -20.41 -9.77
N LEU A 528 -0.04 -21.67 -9.37
CA LEU A 528 -0.96 -22.63 -9.99
C LEU A 528 -2.41 -22.50 -9.49
N ILE A 529 -2.67 -21.53 -8.62
CA ILE A 529 -3.99 -21.18 -8.10
C ILE A 529 -4.35 -19.79 -8.63
N ILE A 530 -5.54 -19.69 -9.19
CA ILE A 530 -6.11 -18.44 -9.69
C ILE A 530 -7.37 -18.07 -8.92
N TYR A 531 -7.71 -16.79 -8.94
CA TYR A 531 -9.06 -16.34 -8.60
C TYR A 531 -9.87 -16.25 -9.89
N ASP A 532 -11.01 -16.93 -9.94
CA ASP A 532 -11.95 -16.90 -11.05
C ASP A 532 -13.06 -15.89 -10.73
N ASP A 533 -13.13 -14.83 -11.53
CA ASP A 533 -14.05 -13.70 -11.36
C ASP A 533 -15.48 -14.00 -11.81
N PHE A 534 -15.70 -15.04 -12.61
CA PHE A 534 -17.06 -15.50 -12.95
C PHE A 534 -17.69 -16.33 -11.84
N GLU A 535 -16.91 -17.19 -11.19
CA GLU A 535 -17.39 -18.07 -10.13
C GLU A 535 -17.06 -17.56 -8.72
N ASN A 536 -16.42 -16.39 -8.60
CA ASN A 536 -15.92 -15.76 -7.35
C ASN A 536 -15.24 -16.78 -6.42
N SER A 537 -14.37 -17.62 -6.97
CA SER A 537 -13.75 -18.73 -6.23
C SER A 537 -12.29 -18.94 -6.60
N LEU A 538 -11.52 -19.51 -5.68
CA LEU A 538 -10.17 -19.98 -5.97
C LEU A 538 -10.25 -21.27 -6.76
N LYS A 539 -9.49 -21.35 -7.84
CA LYS A 539 -9.34 -22.57 -8.64
C LYS A 539 -7.88 -22.96 -8.78
N ILE A 540 -7.61 -24.25 -8.72
CA ILE A 540 -6.28 -24.83 -8.93
C ILE A 540 -6.29 -25.74 -10.15
N ILE A 541 -5.14 -25.91 -10.80
CA ILE A 541 -4.94 -26.96 -11.80
C ILE A 541 -5.18 -28.35 -11.15
N SER A 542 -5.90 -29.24 -11.83
CA SER A 542 -6.27 -30.55 -11.27
C SER A 542 -5.07 -31.48 -11.06
N ASP A 543 -4.10 -31.42 -11.97
CA ASP A 543 -2.94 -32.30 -11.99
C ASP A 543 -1.72 -31.55 -12.51
N ALA A 544 -0.60 -31.63 -11.78
CA ALA A 544 0.67 -31.04 -12.20
C ALA A 544 1.85 -31.86 -11.68
N ASN A 545 2.95 -31.87 -12.41
CA ASN A 545 4.20 -32.50 -12.02
C ASN A 545 5.37 -31.59 -12.41
N ILE A 546 5.98 -30.96 -11.40
CA ILE A 546 7.02 -29.96 -11.57
C ILE A 546 8.26 -30.41 -10.78
N THR A 547 9.42 -30.33 -11.40
CA THR A 547 10.74 -30.40 -10.73
C THR A 547 11.50 -29.14 -11.08
N ASP A 548 12.11 -28.48 -10.10
CA ASP A 548 12.65 -27.14 -10.28
C ASP A 548 13.78 -26.85 -9.29
N GLY A 549 14.66 -25.93 -9.64
CA GLY A 549 15.79 -25.47 -8.84
C GLY A 549 16.57 -24.35 -9.56
N PRO A 550 17.25 -23.47 -8.82
CA PRO A 550 17.89 -22.30 -9.40
C PRO A 550 19.18 -22.65 -10.17
N ALA A 551 19.47 -21.88 -11.23
CA ALA A 551 20.74 -21.93 -11.95
C ALA A 551 21.90 -21.33 -11.13
N TYR A 552 21.62 -20.28 -10.34
CA TYR A 552 22.63 -19.57 -9.54
C TYR A 552 22.23 -19.46 -8.06
N PRO A 553 23.15 -19.68 -7.11
CA PRO A 553 22.86 -19.67 -5.67
C PRO A 553 22.73 -18.26 -5.04
N TYR A 554 23.21 -17.21 -5.70
CA TYR A 554 23.11 -15.83 -5.25
C TYR A 554 22.16 -15.04 -6.16
N ARG A 555 21.02 -14.61 -5.61
CA ARG A 555 19.98 -13.89 -6.37
C ARG A 555 19.50 -12.70 -5.54
N GLY A 556 20.15 -11.56 -5.73
CA GLY A 556 20.10 -10.43 -4.81
C GLY A 556 19.30 -9.22 -5.29
N VAL A 557 18.88 -8.42 -4.31
CA VAL A 557 18.65 -6.98 -4.48
C VAL A 557 19.38 -6.27 -3.37
N MET A 558 20.18 -5.27 -3.74
CA MET A 558 20.78 -4.33 -2.81
C MET A 558 19.85 -3.15 -2.59
N LEU A 559 19.65 -2.79 -1.33
CA LEU A 559 18.96 -1.57 -0.94
C LEU A 559 19.87 -0.76 -0.02
N ASP A 560 20.23 0.42 -0.51
CA ASP A 560 20.83 1.47 0.29
C ASP A 560 19.78 2.08 1.22
N THR A 561 20.17 2.25 2.48
CA THR A 561 19.32 2.83 3.53
C THR A 561 20.00 3.97 4.28
N ALA A 562 21.14 4.42 3.76
CA ALA A 562 21.97 5.45 4.34
C ALA A 562 21.83 6.77 3.58
N ARG A 563 21.79 6.76 2.24
CA ARG A 563 21.57 8.02 1.48
C ARG A 563 20.18 8.57 1.75
N ASN A 564 19.17 7.71 1.85
CA ASN A 564 17.89 8.03 2.48
C ASN A 564 17.43 6.89 3.38
N PHE A 565 16.79 7.23 4.50
CA PHE A 565 16.25 6.22 5.41
C PHE A 565 15.04 5.50 4.79
N ILE A 566 15.00 4.18 4.94
CA ILE A 566 13.89 3.33 4.47
C ILE A 566 13.24 2.61 5.65
N SER A 567 11.92 2.70 5.79
CA SER A 567 11.22 2.08 6.92
C SER A 567 11.33 0.55 6.93
N VAL A 568 11.25 -0.02 8.13
CA VAL A 568 11.16 -1.48 8.36
C VAL A 568 10.00 -2.11 7.57
N GLU A 569 8.87 -1.40 7.45
CA GLU A 569 7.72 -1.86 6.67
C GLU A 569 8.05 -1.99 5.18
N THR A 570 8.71 -0.99 4.60
CA THR A 570 9.15 -1.03 3.20
C THR A 570 10.20 -2.12 2.98
N ILE A 571 11.17 -2.31 3.88
CA ILE A 571 12.14 -3.41 3.80
C ILE A 571 11.42 -4.77 3.78
N LYS A 572 10.46 -4.99 4.68
CA LYS A 572 9.67 -6.23 4.71
C LYS A 572 8.85 -6.43 3.43
N ARG A 573 8.27 -5.37 2.87
CA ARG A 573 7.54 -5.43 1.60
C ARG A 573 8.47 -5.74 0.43
N THR A 574 9.70 -5.23 0.42
CA THR A 574 10.74 -5.63 -0.53
C THR A 574 11.05 -7.13 -0.40
N ILE A 575 11.21 -7.64 0.81
CA ILE A 575 11.42 -9.08 1.07
C ILE A 575 10.24 -9.92 0.58
N ASP A 576 8.99 -9.46 0.73
CA ASP A 576 7.83 -10.14 0.13
C ASP A 576 7.95 -10.25 -1.40
N GLY A 577 8.46 -9.22 -2.07
CA GLY A 577 8.71 -9.23 -3.51
C GLY A 577 9.85 -10.16 -3.92
N LEU A 578 10.94 -10.18 -3.14
CA LEU A 578 12.06 -11.11 -3.33
C LEU A 578 11.55 -12.55 -3.29
N ALA A 579 10.81 -12.86 -2.22
CA ALA A 579 10.21 -14.15 -1.97
C ALA A 579 9.20 -14.54 -3.05
N ALA A 580 8.39 -13.60 -3.55
CA ALA A 580 7.44 -13.83 -4.63
C ALA A 580 8.13 -14.18 -5.96
N SER A 581 9.35 -13.67 -6.16
CA SER A 581 10.14 -13.87 -7.39
C SER A 581 11.25 -14.92 -7.23
N LYS A 582 11.34 -15.59 -6.08
CA LYS A 582 12.41 -16.56 -5.72
C LYS A 582 13.84 -15.96 -5.70
N LEU A 583 13.96 -14.65 -5.52
CA LEU A 583 15.20 -14.01 -5.11
C LEU A 583 15.45 -14.35 -3.63
N ASN A 584 16.71 -14.57 -3.28
CA ASN A 584 17.07 -15.17 -2.00
C ASN A 584 18.03 -14.34 -1.16
N THR A 585 18.48 -13.18 -1.64
CA THR A 585 19.42 -12.32 -0.91
C THR A 585 18.89 -10.89 -0.87
N PHE A 586 18.75 -10.36 0.34
CA PHE A 586 18.56 -8.95 0.60
C PHE A 586 19.92 -8.39 1.06
N HIS A 587 20.62 -7.71 0.15
CA HIS A 587 21.85 -7.02 0.46
C HIS A 587 21.48 -5.65 1.04
N TRP A 588 21.80 -5.46 2.31
CA TRP A 588 21.43 -4.28 3.06
C TRP A 588 22.65 -3.38 3.22
N HIS A 589 22.74 -2.36 2.38
CA HIS A 589 23.74 -1.29 2.50
C HIS A 589 23.30 -0.35 3.63
N LEU A 590 23.87 -0.60 4.82
CA LEU A 590 23.37 -0.07 6.10
C LEU A 590 23.82 1.35 6.39
N THR A 591 24.99 1.75 5.90
CA THR A 591 25.68 2.98 6.30
C THR A 591 26.45 3.54 5.12
N ASP A 592 26.49 4.87 5.03
CA ASP A 592 27.31 5.61 4.09
C ASP A 592 27.71 6.96 4.72
N SER A 593 28.43 7.79 3.97
CA SER A 593 28.84 9.14 4.33
C SER A 593 27.69 10.05 4.77
N GLN A 594 26.49 9.90 4.20
CA GLN A 594 25.32 10.74 4.47
C GLN A 594 24.57 10.39 5.76
N SER A 595 24.57 9.12 6.20
CA SER A 595 23.95 8.77 7.48
C SER A 595 24.40 7.41 8.05
N PHE A 596 24.26 7.28 9.37
CA PHE A 596 24.51 6.07 10.15
C PHE A 596 23.23 5.64 10.91
N PRO A 597 22.28 4.95 10.27
CA PRO A 597 21.01 4.56 10.91
C PRO A 597 21.14 3.30 11.80
N PHE A 598 22.19 2.50 11.66
CA PHE A 598 22.37 1.27 12.44
C PHE A 598 22.68 1.55 13.92
N VAL A 599 21.93 0.94 14.84
CA VAL A 599 22.18 1.10 16.28
C VAL A 599 23.19 0.06 16.79
N SER A 600 24.47 0.44 16.76
CA SER A 600 25.54 -0.30 17.43
C SER A 600 25.46 -0.16 18.95
N LYS A 601 25.48 -1.28 19.67
CA LYS A 601 25.56 -1.32 21.14
C LYS A 601 26.96 -0.96 21.64
N SER A 602 27.98 -1.40 20.92
CA SER A 602 29.38 -1.15 21.22
C SER A 602 29.77 0.31 20.96
N ASN A 603 29.18 0.94 19.92
CA ASN A 603 29.42 2.33 19.54
C ASN A 603 28.10 3.13 19.41
N PRO A 604 27.41 3.42 20.52
CA PRO A 604 26.07 4.03 20.47
C PRO A 604 26.06 5.49 20.03
N SER A 605 27.22 6.17 19.98
CA SER A 605 27.33 7.53 19.46
C SER A 605 27.14 7.60 17.95
N LEU A 606 27.49 6.53 17.21
CA LEU A 606 27.46 6.54 15.74
C LEU A 606 26.07 6.88 15.20
N SER A 607 25.02 6.18 15.64
CA SER A 607 23.65 6.51 15.22
C SER A 607 23.06 7.75 15.90
N LYS A 608 23.54 8.13 17.09
CA LYS A 608 23.09 9.37 17.74
C LYS A 608 23.54 10.62 16.98
N LEU A 609 24.72 10.57 16.38
CA LEU A 609 25.29 11.67 15.61
C LEU A 609 24.98 11.56 14.13
N GLY A 610 24.94 10.33 13.59
CA GLY A 610 24.88 10.10 12.15
C GLY A 610 23.50 9.76 11.58
N ALA A 611 22.49 9.44 12.39
CA ALA A 611 21.15 9.22 11.85
C ALA A 611 20.46 10.54 11.47
N TYR A 612 19.66 10.54 10.39
CA TYR A 612 18.90 11.72 9.96
C TYR A 612 17.98 12.28 11.05
N SER A 613 17.42 11.40 11.89
CA SER A 613 16.71 11.78 13.10
C SER A 613 16.75 10.66 14.13
N PRO A 614 16.39 10.92 15.41
CA PRO A 614 16.30 9.88 16.42
C PRO A 614 15.29 8.75 16.13
N LYS A 615 14.43 8.92 15.11
CA LYS A 615 13.46 7.91 14.69
C LYS A 615 13.93 7.12 13.47
N ASP A 616 14.87 7.67 12.70
CA ASP A 616 15.35 7.11 11.45
C ASP A 616 16.54 6.19 11.73
N VAL A 617 16.29 5.19 12.56
CA VAL A 617 17.29 4.24 13.06
C VAL A 617 16.79 2.81 12.98
N TYR A 618 17.71 1.87 12.81
CA TYR A 618 17.45 0.44 12.91
C TYR A 618 17.92 -0.07 14.26
N ALA A 619 16.99 -0.16 15.22
CA ALA A 619 17.31 -0.69 16.54
C ALA A 619 17.52 -2.22 16.46
N PRO A 620 18.18 -2.85 17.46
CA PRO A 620 18.43 -4.29 17.43
C PRO A 620 17.18 -5.15 17.29
N LYS A 621 16.04 -4.67 17.81
CA LYS A 621 14.74 -5.33 17.64
C LYS A 621 14.24 -5.30 16.19
N ASP A 622 14.52 -4.22 15.47
CA ASP A 622 14.06 -4.00 14.10
C ASP A 622 14.89 -4.89 13.16
N VAL A 623 16.20 -4.95 13.40
CA VAL A 623 17.12 -5.88 12.71
C VAL A 623 16.71 -7.33 12.93
N ALA A 624 16.46 -7.75 14.19
CA ALA A 624 16.03 -9.11 14.49
C ALA A 624 14.67 -9.46 13.84
N ASP A 625 13.73 -8.52 13.82
CA ASP A 625 12.43 -8.68 13.18
C ASP A 625 12.55 -8.81 11.64
N ILE A 626 13.43 -8.03 11.00
CA ILE A 626 13.73 -8.15 9.56
C ILE A 626 14.39 -9.49 9.24
N VAL A 627 15.40 -9.92 10.03
CA VAL A 627 16.12 -11.17 9.82
C VAL A 627 15.19 -12.39 9.94
N GLU A 628 14.34 -12.45 10.97
CA GLU A 628 13.36 -13.54 11.11
C GLU A 628 12.30 -13.48 9.99
N TYR A 629 11.84 -12.29 9.61
CA TYR A 629 10.86 -12.12 8.52
C TYR A 629 11.40 -12.60 7.17
N ALA A 630 12.69 -12.33 6.91
CA ALA A 630 13.41 -12.80 5.73
C ALA A 630 13.62 -14.31 5.76
N LEU A 631 13.99 -14.88 6.92
CA LEU A 631 14.16 -16.32 7.09
C LEU A 631 12.87 -17.10 6.79
N GLU A 632 11.72 -16.64 7.30
CA GLU A 632 10.41 -17.23 6.99
C GLU A 632 10.08 -17.19 5.49
N ARG A 633 10.78 -16.39 4.70
CA ARG A 633 10.61 -16.22 3.26
C ARG A 633 11.74 -16.81 2.43
N GLY A 634 12.70 -17.48 3.07
CA GLY A 634 13.86 -18.04 2.39
C GLY A 634 14.76 -16.98 1.76
N VAL A 635 14.89 -15.82 2.42
CA VAL A 635 15.75 -14.71 2.02
C VAL A 635 16.83 -14.54 3.09
N ARG A 636 18.11 -14.57 2.71
CA ARG A 636 19.21 -14.16 3.59
C ARG A 636 19.29 -12.65 3.65
N VAL A 637 19.64 -12.11 4.81
CA VAL A 637 19.95 -10.69 4.99
C VAL A 637 21.47 -10.56 5.06
N LEU A 638 22.06 -9.96 4.03
CA LEU A 638 23.50 -9.72 3.91
C LEU A 638 23.77 -8.26 4.27
N PRO A 639 24.26 -7.96 5.48
CA PRO A 639 24.63 -6.59 5.82
C PRO A 639 25.93 -6.18 5.13
N GLU A 640 25.98 -4.93 4.72
CA GLU A 640 27.19 -4.23 4.30
C GLU A 640 27.53 -3.13 5.29
N PHE A 641 28.80 -3.09 5.66
CA PHE A 641 29.43 -1.91 6.23
C PHE A 641 30.55 -1.51 5.29
N ASP A 642 30.30 -0.49 4.47
CA ASP A 642 31.24 -0.03 3.47
C ASP A 642 32.40 0.75 4.12
N ALA A 643 33.62 0.38 3.75
CA ALA A 643 34.84 1.01 4.22
C ALA A 643 36.02 0.72 3.25
N PRO A 644 37.03 1.62 3.16
CA PRO A 644 37.24 2.81 3.99
C PRO A 644 36.66 4.11 3.44
N ALA A 645 36.12 4.13 2.21
CA ALA A 645 35.35 5.26 1.71
C ALA A 645 33.92 5.22 2.26
N HIS A 646 33.03 6.10 1.78
CA HIS A 646 31.61 6.07 2.16
C HIS A 646 31.37 6.15 3.68
N VAL A 647 32.18 6.94 4.39
CA VAL A 647 32.04 7.18 5.82
C VAL A 647 32.11 8.66 6.15
N GLY A 648 31.26 9.10 7.07
CA GLY A 648 31.14 10.50 7.41
C GLY A 648 30.30 10.72 8.66
N GLU A 649 29.00 10.92 8.46
CA GLU A 649 28.02 11.09 9.52
C GLU A 649 28.10 9.95 10.56
N GLY A 650 28.09 10.30 11.85
CA GLY A 650 28.25 9.38 12.98
C GLY A 650 29.67 9.34 13.56
N TRP A 651 30.68 9.69 12.78
CA TRP A 651 32.09 9.62 13.19
C TRP A 651 32.68 10.96 13.63
N GLN A 652 31.83 11.98 13.83
CA GLN A 652 32.26 13.26 14.40
C GLN A 652 32.95 13.04 15.75
N ASP A 653 33.91 13.92 16.07
CA ASP A 653 34.69 13.91 17.31
C ASP A 653 35.59 12.68 17.53
N THR A 654 35.66 11.73 16.58
CA THR A 654 36.50 10.53 16.72
C THR A 654 37.94 10.70 16.25
N ASP A 655 38.22 11.70 15.41
CA ASP A 655 39.49 11.88 14.66
C ASP A 655 39.82 10.81 13.60
N PHE A 656 38.89 9.88 13.35
CA PHE A 656 39.10 8.72 12.47
C PHE A 656 38.82 8.97 10.99
N VAL A 657 38.15 10.07 10.62
CA VAL A 657 37.73 10.33 9.24
C VAL A 657 38.51 11.49 8.63
N ALA A 658 39.18 11.22 7.52
CA ALA A 658 39.82 12.20 6.66
C ALA A 658 38.82 12.81 5.65
N CYS A 659 39.04 14.08 5.33
CA CYS A 659 38.28 14.82 4.30
C CYS A 659 36.77 14.91 4.50
N PHE A 660 36.26 14.66 5.72
CA PHE A 660 34.83 14.76 5.99
C PHE A 660 34.30 16.14 5.62
N ASN A 661 33.26 16.19 4.78
CA ASN A 661 32.65 17.44 4.29
C ASN A 661 33.60 18.40 3.53
N HIS A 662 34.70 17.90 2.94
CA HIS A 662 35.63 18.72 2.18
C HIS A 662 34.95 19.44 1.00
N GLN A 663 35.29 20.72 0.79
CA GLN A 663 34.85 21.52 -0.35
C GLN A 663 36.05 22.16 -1.09
N PRO A 664 36.04 22.20 -2.44
CA PRO A 664 35.03 21.59 -3.31
C PRO A 664 35.11 20.06 -3.28
N TRP A 665 33.95 19.39 -3.16
CA TRP A 665 33.91 17.93 -2.93
C TRP A 665 34.51 17.12 -4.09
N ARG A 666 34.36 17.61 -5.33
CA ARG A 666 34.86 16.95 -6.56
C ARG A 666 36.36 16.68 -6.58
N GLU A 667 37.13 17.38 -5.74
CA GLU A 667 38.58 17.17 -5.63
C GLU A 667 38.94 15.95 -4.78
N LYS A 668 38.01 15.48 -3.94
CA LYS A 668 38.30 14.50 -2.88
C LYS A 668 37.38 13.29 -2.89
N CYS A 669 36.24 13.32 -3.57
CA CYS A 669 35.29 12.20 -3.61
C CYS A 669 34.40 12.24 -4.87
N ALA A 670 33.72 11.12 -5.13
CA ALA A 670 32.78 10.97 -6.25
C ALA A 670 31.46 11.71 -6.04
N GLU A 671 31.03 11.87 -4.79
CA GLU A 671 29.82 12.61 -4.41
C GLU A 671 29.91 13.21 -3.01
N PRO A 672 29.17 14.30 -2.71
CA PRO A 672 29.15 14.89 -1.38
C PRO A 672 28.19 14.14 -0.42
N PRO A 673 28.49 14.09 0.88
CA PRO A 673 29.69 14.63 1.51
C PRO A 673 30.90 13.70 1.33
N CYS A 674 32.08 14.27 1.08
CA CYS A 674 33.30 13.46 1.13
C CYS A 674 33.53 12.91 2.54
N GLY A 675 34.23 11.78 2.64
CA GLY A 675 34.79 11.27 3.88
C GLY A 675 35.34 9.85 3.71
N GLN A 676 36.50 9.58 4.31
CA GLN A 676 37.13 8.26 4.31
C GLN A 676 37.85 8.03 5.63
N PHE A 677 37.92 6.79 6.10
CA PHE A 677 38.74 6.50 7.28
C PHE A 677 40.21 6.85 7.06
N ASP A 678 40.87 7.32 8.12
CA ASP A 678 42.33 7.42 8.27
C ASP A 678 42.84 6.08 8.80
N PRO A 679 43.46 5.21 7.96
CA PRO A 679 43.91 3.88 8.38
C PRO A 679 45.06 3.92 9.39
N THR A 680 45.66 5.08 9.62
CA THR A 680 46.83 5.22 10.48
C THR A 680 46.46 5.34 11.95
N LYS A 681 45.16 5.47 12.26
CA LYS A 681 44.61 5.59 13.61
C LYS A 681 44.39 4.21 14.23
N PRO A 682 45.13 3.78 15.26
CA PRO A 682 44.95 2.44 15.83
C PRO A 682 43.57 2.22 16.46
N LYS A 683 43.01 3.25 17.11
CA LYS A 683 41.70 3.20 17.79
C LYS A 683 40.52 3.03 16.84
N LEU A 684 40.69 3.35 15.55
CA LEU A 684 39.68 3.06 14.53
C LEU A 684 39.36 1.57 14.50
N TYR A 685 40.38 0.72 14.54
CA TYR A 685 40.18 -0.74 14.46
C TYR A 685 39.49 -1.31 15.70
N ASP A 686 39.62 -0.67 16.86
CA ASP A 686 38.86 -1.05 18.07
C ASP A 686 37.37 -0.68 17.92
N ALA A 687 37.07 0.48 17.33
CA ALA A 687 35.70 0.88 17.02
C ALA A 687 35.07 -0.07 15.97
N LEU A 688 35.81 -0.39 14.90
CA LEU A 688 35.38 -1.36 13.90
C LEU A 688 35.16 -2.75 14.49
N GLU A 689 36.04 -3.21 15.39
CA GLU A 689 35.88 -4.49 16.08
C GLU A 689 34.56 -4.54 16.89
N GLY A 690 34.24 -3.47 17.63
CA GLY A 690 32.97 -3.35 18.33
C GLY A 690 31.75 -3.38 17.39
N LEU A 691 31.85 -2.69 16.25
CA LEU A 691 30.78 -2.66 15.24
C LEU A 691 30.57 -4.04 14.59
N TYR A 692 31.65 -4.67 14.14
CA TYR A 692 31.59 -6.01 13.53
C TYR A 692 31.07 -7.05 14.51
N LYS A 693 31.46 -6.99 15.78
CA LYS A 693 30.89 -7.83 16.83
C LYS A 693 29.38 -7.67 16.94
N ASP A 694 28.87 -6.43 16.95
CA ASP A 694 27.44 -6.17 17.05
C ASP A 694 26.67 -6.70 15.83
N ILE A 695 27.26 -6.61 14.63
CA ILE A 695 26.70 -7.16 13.38
C ILE A 695 26.72 -8.69 13.44
N SER A 696 27.85 -9.33 13.73
CA SER A 696 27.95 -10.79 13.81
C SER A 696 26.97 -11.41 14.84
N GLN A 697 26.58 -10.66 15.88
CA GLN A 697 25.58 -11.11 16.87
C GLN A 697 24.13 -10.91 16.44
N GLN A 698 23.84 -9.95 15.55
CA GLN A 698 22.47 -9.60 15.14
C GLN A 698 22.03 -10.31 13.86
N TYR A 699 22.98 -10.78 13.04
CA TYR A 699 22.73 -11.40 11.75
C TYR A 699 23.18 -12.86 11.72
N ASN A 700 22.47 -13.70 10.96
CA ASN A 700 22.86 -15.09 10.72
C ASN A 700 23.73 -15.20 9.47
N LEU A 701 24.97 -14.73 9.56
CA LEU A 701 25.86 -14.51 8.42
C LEU A 701 26.38 -15.83 7.82
N ASP A 702 26.33 -15.92 6.49
CA ASP A 702 27.11 -16.89 5.69
C ASP A 702 28.19 -16.20 4.84
N MET A 703 28.11 -14.88 4.70
CA MET A 703 29.05 -13.97 4.04
C MET A 703 28.93 -12.58 4.69
N PHE A 704 29.89 -11.69 4.41
CA PHE A 704 29.83 -10.30 4.85
C PHE A 704 30.34 -9.37 3.74
N HIS A 705 29.66 -8.25 3.50
CA HIS A 705 30.07 -7.27 2.50
C HIS A 705 30.83 -6.14 3.20
N MET A 706 32.04 -5.85 2.74
CA MET A 706 32.91 -4.79 3.30
C MET A 706 33.06 -3.59 2.38
N GLY A 707 32.29 -3.55 1.30
CA GLY A 707 32.25 -2.46 0.33
C GLY A 707 33.56 -2.33 -0.43
N GLY A 708 34.26 -1.22 -0.20
CA GLY A 708 35.58 -0.98 -0.76
C GLY A 708 35.55 -0.52 -2.22
N ASP A 709 34.61 0.36 -2.51
CA ASP A 709 34.51 1.15 -3.71
C ASP A 709 35.02 2.58 -3.50
N GLU A 710 35.29 3.25 -4.62
CA GLU A 710 35.54 4.69 -4.76
C GLU A 710 36.55 5.36 -3.80
N VAL A 711 37.51 4.61 -3.25
CA VAL A 711 38.57 5.17 -2.41
C VAL A 711 39.42 6.18 -3.18
N SER A 712 39.40 7.41 -2.68
CA SER A 712 40.12 8.57 -3.16
C SER A 712 41.53 8.67 -2.58
N VAL A 713 42.51 8.45 -3.45
CA VAL A 713 43.94 8.74 -3.19
C VAL A 713 44.15 10.23 -2.89
N ALA A 714 43.40 11.11 -3.56
CA ALA A 714 43.51 12.55 -3.38
C ALA A 714 43.15 13.00 -1.95
N CYS A 715 42.19 12.32 -1.31
CA CYS A 715 41.85 12.57 0.08
C CYS A 715 43.00 12.21 1.04
N TRP A 716 43.48 10.97 0.95
CA TRP A 716 44.56 10.50 1.82
C TRP A 716 45.86 11.28 1.60
N ASN A 717 46.21 11.59 0.35
CA ASN A 717 47.43 12.34 0.04
C ASN A 717 47.39 13.80 0.53
N SER A 718 46.21 14.39 0.72
CA SER A 718 46.08 15.71 1.36
C SER A 718 46.08 15.70 2.88
N THR A 719 46.04 14.51 3.51
CA THR A 719 45.93 14.39 4.96
C THR A 719 47.32 14.26 5.59
N PRO A 720 47.80 15.27 6.36
CA PRO A 720 49.19 15.27 6.84
C PRO A 720 49.57 14.08 7.72
N SER A 721 48.66 13.63 8.61
CA SER A 721 48.88 12.47 9.49
C SER A 721 49.17 11.20 8.69
N ILE A 722 48.38 10.96 7.63
CA ILE A 722 48.51 9.78 6.77
C ILE A 722 49.86 9.80 6.05
N VAL A 723 50.17 10.92 5.43
CA VAL A 723 51.39 11.11 4.65
C VAL A 723 52.65 10.98 5.52
N GLU A 724 52.65 11.54 6.72
CA GLU A 724 53.76 11.41 7.67
C GLU A 724 53.93 9.95 8.12
N TRP A 725 52.82 9.27 8.42
CA TRP A 725 52.84 7.86 8.80
C TRP A 725 53.37 6.96 7.68
N MET A 726 52.92 7.17 6.44
CA MET A 726 53.42 6.43 5.27
C MET A 726 54.93 6.63 5.10
N GLY A 727 55.43 7.86 5.28
CA GLY A 727 56.86 8.15 5.27
C GLY A 727 57.64 7.38 6.34
N LYS A 728 57.08 7.23 7.56
CA LYS A 728 57.67 6.42 8.63
C LYS A 728 57.69 4.91 8.31
N GLN A 729 56.76 4.42 7.50
CA GLN A 729 56.77 3.05 6.97
C GLN A 729 57.74 2.86 5.78
N GLY A 730 58.40 3.93 5.32
CA GLY A 730 59.25 3.90 4.13
C GLY A 730 58.46 3.82 2.81
N TRP A 731 57.17 4.17 2.82
CA TRP A 731 56.33 4.17 1.62
C TRP A 731 56.35 5.53 0.93
N GLY A 732 56.24 5.50 -0.41
CA GLY A 732 56.12 6.69 -1.23
C GLY A 732 54.72 7.30 -1.20
N ARG A 733 54.42 8.14 -2.21
CA ARG A 733 53.10 8.75 -2.42
C ARG A 733 52.55 8.42 -3.82
N SER A 734 53.02 7.32 -4.42
CA SER A 734 52.44 6.83 -5.67
C SER A 734 51.06 6.23 -5.41
N GLU A 735 50.25 6.08 -6.45
CA GLU A 735 48.95 5.40 -6.34
C GLU A 735 49.12 4.00 -5.73
N ASP A 736 50.12 3.23 -6.16
CA ASP A 736 50.41 1.90 -5.62
C ASP A 736 50.75 1.92 -4.13
N ASP A 737 51.38 2.99 -3.62
CA ASP A 737 51.65 3.12 -2.19
C ASP A 737 50.38 3.40 -1.38
N PHE A 738 49.43 4.16 -1.94
CA PHE A 738 48.11 4.33 -1.33
C PHE A 738 47.25 3.06 -1.44
N ILE A 739 47.41 2.24 -2.48
CA ILE A 739 46.78 0.91 -2.53
C ILE A 739 47.36 -0.02 -1.45
N LYS A 740 48.67 0.06 -1.14
CA LYS A 740 49.23 -0.65 0.02
C LYS A 740 48.61 -0.18 1.34
N LEU A 741 48.38 1.13 1.50
CA LEU A 741 47.67 1.67 2.66
C LEU A 741 46.23 1.15 2.75
N TRP A 742 45.53 1.06 1.62
CA TRP A 742 44.19 0.45 1.59
C TRP A 742 44.24 -1.04 1.95
N SER A 743 45.17 -1.80 1.38
CA SER A 743 45.36 -3.20 1.75
C SER A 743 45.68 -3.38 3.25
N TYR A 744 46.47 -2.47 3.82
CA TYR A 744 46.72 -2.42 5.27
C TYR A 744 45.42 -2.17 6.05
N PHE A 745 44.58 -1.21 5.64
CA PHE A 745 43.26 -1.01 6.23
C PHE A 745 42.41 -2.28 6.16
N GLN A 746 42.25 -2.83 4.96
CA GLN A 746 41.39 -3.98 4.69
C GLN A 746 41.80 -5.21 5.49
N SER A 747 43.11 -5.48 5.57
CA SER A 747 43.64 -6.62 6.31
C SER A 747 43.38 -6.49 7.81
N ASN A 748 43.60 -5.30 8.38
CA ASN A 748 43.32 -5.04 9.79
C ASN A 748 41.81 -5.12 10.08
N ALA A 749 40.97 -4.51 9.25
CA ALA A 749 39.51 -4.56 9.41
C ALA A 749 38.98 -6.00 9.34
N LEU A 750 39.46 -6.80 8.37
CA LEU A 750 39.12 -8.21 8.23
C LEU A 750 39.55 -9.03 9.44
N GLU A 751 40.75 -8.80 9.97
CA GLU A 751 41.22 -9.48 11.18
C GLU A 751 40.28 -9.23 12.37
N ARG A 752 39.77 -7.99 12.51
CA ARG A 752 38.81 -7.65 13.58
C ARG A 752 37.46 -8.33 13.40
N PHE A 753 36.96 -8.42 12.17
CA PHE A 753 35.76 -9.18 11.86
C PHE A 753 35.94 -10.68 12.17
N ASP A 754 37.04 -11.28 11.74
CA ASP A 754 37.34 -12.72 11.91
C ASP A 754 37.44 -13.15 13.39
N ARG A 755 37.63 -12.23 14.33
CA ARG A 755 37.61 -12.52 15.79
C ARG A 755 36.21 -12.77 16.34
N HIS A 756 35.17 -12.26 15.67
CA HIS A 756 33.78 -12.33 16.13
C HIS A 756 32.89 -13.20 15.22
N SER A 757 33.36 -13.56 14.02
CA SER A 757 32.69 -14.55 13.20
C SER A 757 32.97 -15.97 13.71
N HIS A 758 31.95 -16.84 13.69
CA HIS A 758 32.09 -18.23 14.14
C HIS A 758 33.07 -19.06 13.28
N GLU A 759 33.24 -18.65 12.03
CA GLU A 759 34.16 -19.22 11.04
C GLU A 759 34.68 -18.09 10.13
N LYS A 760 35.71 -18.36 9.31
CA LYS A 760 36.18 -17.40 8.31
C LYS A 760 35.19 -17.30 7.15
N LEU A 761 34.21 -16.41 7.27
CA LEU A 761 33.12 -16.22 6.30
C LEU A 761 33.58 -15.45 5.07
N PRO A 762 33.27 -15.86 3.82
CA PRO A 762 33.65 -15.12 2.60
C PRO A 762 33.32 -13.61 2.68
N ILE A 763 34.29 -12.77 2.27
CA ILE A 763 34.09 -11.32 2.19
C ILE A 763 33.74 -10.93 0.76
N ILE A 764 32.74 -10.06 0.59
CA ILE A 764 32.41 -9.46 -0.69
C ILE A 764 33.00 -8.04 -0.73
N MET A 765 33.63 -7.71 -1.86
CA MET A 765 34.19 -6.40 -2.17
C MET A 765 33.73 -5.94 -3.55
N TRP A 766 33.46 -4.65 -3.72
CA TRP A 766 33.17 -4.06 -5.02
C TRP A 766 34.39 -4.07 -5.95
N THR A 767 34.16 -4.09 -7.26
CA THR A 767 35.21 -3.80 -8.23
C THR A 767 35.78 -2.39 -8.03
N SER A 768 37.09 -2.30 -7.79
CA SER A 768 37.78 -1.04 -7.50
C SER A 768 39.28 -1.12 -7.87
N ALA A 769 40.06 -0.07 -7.55
CA ALA A 769 41.50 -0.08 -7.74
C ALA A 769 42.22 -1.20 -6.95
N LEU A 770 41.70 -1.56 -5.77
CA LEU A 770 42.23 -2.66 -4.95
C LEU A 770 41.95 -4.03 -5.58
N THR A 771 40.76 -4.21 -6.17
CA THR A 771 40.41 -5.44 -6.88
C THR A 771 40.88 -5.47 -8.33
N SER A 772 41.60 -4.44 -8.78
CA SER A 772 42.10 -4.35 -10.16
C SER A 772 43.03 -5.53 -10.50
N SER A 773 43.18 -5.81 -11.79
CA SER A 773 44.03 -6.90 -12.29
C SER A 773 45.48 -6.80 -11.82
N LYS A 774 45.93 -5.59 -11.48
CA LYS A 774 47.28 -5.32 -10.98
C LYS A 774 47.47 -5.73 -9.52
N HIS A 775 46.43 -5.57 -8.69
CA HIS A 775 46.56 -5.59 -7.23
C HIS A 775 45.84 -6.79 -6.57
N VAL A 776 44.81 -7.32 -7.21
CA VAL A 776 43.91 -8.31 -6.60
C VAL A 776 44.63 -9.57 -6.12
N GLU A 777 45.53 -10.15 -6.92
CA GLU A 777 46.28 -11.35 -6.54
C GLU A 777 47.29 -11.11 -5.41
N GLN A 778 47.73 -9.86 -5.23
CA GLN A 778 48.68 -9.51 -4.19
C GLN A 778 47.98 -9.36 -2.82
N PHE A 779 46.78 -8.81 -2.80
CA PHE A 779 46.15 -8.37 -1.56
C PHE A 779 44.90 -9.15 -1.17
N LEU A 780 44.21 -9.80 -2.12
CA LEU A 780 42.89 -10.38 -1.89
C LEU A 780 42.87 -11.88 -2.27
N PRO A 781 43.15 -12.81 -1.35
CA PRO A 781 43.07 -14.24 -1.64
C PRO A 781 41.68 -14.67 -2.17
N LYS A 782 41.62 -15.34 -3.32
CA LYS A 782 40.38 -15.71 -4.02
C LYS A 782 39.46 -16.68 -3.27
N ASP A 783 40.01 -17.43 -2.32
CA ASP A 783 39.27 -18.29 -1.40
C ASP A 783 38.56 -17.46 -0.32
N ARG A 784 39.16 -16.33 0.09
CA ARG A 784 38.64 -15.41 1.09
C ARG A 784 37.66 -14.38 0.51
N TYR A 785 37.86 -13.95 -0.74
CA TYR A 785 37.12 -12.83 -1.35
C TYR A 785 36.23 -13.24 -2.53
N ILE A 786 35.04 -12.65 -2.59
CA ILE A 786 34.10 -12.64 -3.71
C ILE A 786 34.07 -11.20 -4.24
N ILE A 787 34.07 -11.03 -5.57
CA ILE A 787 34.09 -9.71 -6.19
C ILE A 787 32.70 -9.36 -6.74
N GLN A 788 32.09 -8.27 -6.27
CA GLN A 788 30.85 -7.75 -6.83
C GLN A 788 31.17 -6.74 -7.93
N VAL A 789 30.72 -7.05 -9.15
CA VAL A 789 31.11 -6.36 -10.38
C VAL A 789 30.05 -5.33 -10.75
N TRP A 790 30.37 -4.05 -10.64
CA TRP A 790 29.48 -2.94 -11.06
C TRP A 790 29.91 -2.25 -12.35
N THR A 791 31.07 -2.63 -12.91
CA THR A 791 31.57 -2.15 -14.20
C THR A 791 30.67 -2.58 -15.36
N SER A 792 30.78 -1.90 -16.50
CA SER A 792 30.06 -2.25 -17.73
C SER A 792 30.33 -3.70 -18.15
N LYS A 793 29.34 -4.31 -18.83
CA LYS A 793 29.47 -5.67 -19.36
C LYS A 793 30.64 -5.92 -20.30
N THR A 794 31.17 -4.86 -20.92
CA THR A 794 32.31 -4.95 -21.85
C THR A 794 33.65 -4.73 -21.17
N ASP A 795 33.68 -4.56 -19.85
CA ASP A 795 34.91 -4.32 -19.12
C ASP A 795 35.81 -5.57 -19.15
N PRO A 796 37.03 -5.49 -19.73
CA PRO A 796 37.95 -6.62 -19.78
C PRO A 796 38.39 -7.09 -18.39
N HIS A 797 38.23 -6.27 -17.35
CA HIS A 797 38.55 -6.61 -15.97
C HIS A 797 37.76 -7.82 -15.46
N VAL A 798 36.49 -7.96 -15.85
CA VAL A 798 35.64 -9.12 -15.50
C VAL A 798 36.26 -10.41 -16.03
N THR A 799 36.65 -10.42 -17.31
CA THR A 799 37.29 -11.60 -17.92
C THR A 799 38.64 -11.91 -17.25
N HIS A 800 39.39 -10.88 -16.85
CA HIS A 800 40.65 -11.07 -16.15
C HIS A 800 40.45 -11.75 -14.78
N LEU A 801 39.57 -11.22 -13.95
CA LEU A 801 39.28 -11.78 -12.62
C LEU A 801 38.75 -13.22 -12.72
N LEU A 802 37.95 -13.54 -13.75
CA LEU A 802 37.52 -14.91 -14.01
C LEU A 802 38.72 -15.82 -14.30
N ARG A 803 39.64 -15.41 -15.17
CA ARG A 803 40.88 -16.18 -15.47
C ARG A 803 41.75 -16.40 -14.23
N LYS A 804 41.72 -15.49 -13.25
CA LYS A 804 42.45 -15.62 -11.98
C LYS A 804 41.74 -16.51 -10.96
N GLY A 805 40.51 -16.95 -11.23
CA GLY A 805 39.78 -17.89 -10.39
C GLY A 805 38.89 -17.25 -9.32
N TYR A 806 38.62 -15.94 -9.40
CA TYR A 806 37.73 -15.27 -8.45
C TYR A 806 36.28 -15.67 -8.67
N ARG A 807 35.52 -15.73 -7.58
CA ARG A 807 34.06 -15.85 -7.61
C ARG A 807 33.44 -14.46 -7.73
N MET A 808 32.30 -14.36 -8.40
CA MET A 808 31.70 -13.07 -8.73
C MET A 808 30.19 -13.01 -8.51
N ILE A 809 29.73 -11.80 -8.21
CA ILE A 809 28.33 -11.38 -8.24
C ILE A 809 28.22 -10.26 -9.27
N LEU A 810 27.32 -10.38 -10.26
CA LEU A 810 27.13 -9.35 -11.28
C LEU A 810 26.12 -8.29 -10.82
N SER A 811 26.54 -7.03 -10.89
CA SER A 811 25.73 -5.82 -10.66
C SER A 811 26.08 -4.73 -11.68
N ASN A 812 26.42 -5.11 -12.91
CA ASN A 812 26.92 -4.19 -13.95
C ASN A 812 25.96 -3.01 -14.17
N SER A 813 26.47 -1.80 -13.98
CA SER A 813 25.70 -0.54 -13.97
C SER A 813 24.96 -0.25 -15.27
N ASP A 814 25.43 -0.80 -16.39
CA ASP A 814 24.75 -0.65 -17.67
C ASP A 814 23.40 -1.38 -17.73
N ALA A 815 23.12 -2.35 -16.84
CA ALA A 815 21.86 -3.09 -16.79
C ALA A 815 21.20 -3.16 -15.40
N LEU A 816 21.97 -3.29 -14.31
CA LEU A 816 21.46 -3.70 -12.99
C LEU A 816 21.35 -2.58 -11.96
N TYR A 817 21.67 -1.34 -12.32
CA TYR A 817 21.46 -0.17 -11.46
C TYR A 817 20.03 0.38 -11.66
N LEU A 818 19.21 0.25 -10.63
CA LEU A 818 17.79 0.58 -10.67
C LEU A 818 17.52 2.07 -10.38
N ASP A 819 18.50 2.79 -9.88
CA ASP A 819 18.50 4.24 -9.61
C ASP A 819 18.71 5.08 -10.88
N CYS A 820 19.22 4.51 -11.97
CA CYS A 820 19.48 5.24 -13.22
C CYS A 820 18.22 5.75 -13.92
N GLY A 821 18.36 6.87 -14.63
CA GLY A 821 17.34 7.38 -15.57
C GLY A 821 16.55 8.60 -15.08
N TYR A 822 16.85 9.11 -13.89
CA TYR A 822 16.16 10.25 -13.28
C TYR A 822 16.98 11.54 -13.45
N SER A 823 16.47 12.66 -12.92
CA SER A 823 17.15 13.95 -12.98
C SER A 823 18.48 13.92 -12.22
N GLY A 824 19.44 14.78 -12.57
CA GLY A 824 20.64 14.96 -11.73
C GLY A 824 20.26 15.52 -10.36
N TRP A 825 20.92 15.04 -9.29
CA TRP A 825 20.68 15.52 -7.92
C TRP A 825 21.70 16.58 -7.46
N VAL A 826 22.93 16.55 -7.99
CA VAL A 826 23.97 17.59 -7.81
C VAL A 826 24.16 18.51 -9.02
N THR A 827 23.72 18.10 -10.21
CA THR A 827 23.88 18.84 -11.47
C THR A 827 22.55 18.95 -12.21
N GLY A 828 22.44 19.90 -13.14
CA GLY A 828 21.36 19.87 -14.13
C GLY A 828 21.42 18.62 -15.02
N GLY A 829 20.35 18.36 -15.77
CA GLY A 829 20.25 17.18 -16.66
C GLY A 829 19.78 15.93 -15.93
N ASN A 830 20.42 14.79 -16.21
CA ASN A 830 20.09 13.47 -15.67
C ASN A 830 21.18 12.97 -14.71
N ASN A 831 20.84 11.96 -13.90
CA ASN A 831 21.81 11.28 -13.04
C ASN A 831 22.83 10.48 -13.86
N TRP A 832 23.96 10.14 -13.22
CA TRP A 832 25.21 9.78 -13.88
C TRP A 832 25.12 8.54 -14.79
N CYS A 833 24.28 7.55 -14.42
CA CYS A 833 24.17 6.28 -15.13
C CYS A 833 22.94 6.19 -16.04
N SER A 834 22.26 7.31 -16.31
CA SER A 834 21.15 7.39 -17.26
C SER A 834 21.53 6.82 -18.65
N PRO A 835 20.59 6.20 -19.39
CA PRO A 835 19.13 6.20 -19.20
C PRO A 835 18.61 5.14 -18.22
N TYR A 836 17.29 5.17 -17.97
CA TYR A 836 16.55 4.19 -17.18
C TYR A 836 16.74 2.77 -17.71
N LYS A 837 17.02 1.81 -16.82
CA LYS A 837 17.20 0.40 -17.19
C LYS A 837 15.85 -0.30 -17.21
N GLY A 838 15.35 -0.61 -18.41
CA GLY A 838 14.09 -1.33 -18.60
C GLY A 838 14.19 -2.80 -18.20
N TRP A 839 13.06 -3.43 -17.86
CA TRP A 839 13.02 -4.85 -17.47
C TRP A 839 13.54 -5.78 -18.59
N GLN A 840 13.39 -5.38 -19.85
CA GLN A 840 13.87 -6.09 -21.03
C GLN A 840 15.40 -6.21 -21.01
N GLN A 841 16.08 -5.09 -20.72
CA GLN A 841 17.54 -5.03 -20.65
C GLN A 841 18.06 -5.89 -19.49
N ILE A 842 17.39 -5.85 -18.33
CA ILE A 842 17.73 -6.67 -17.17
C ILE A 842 17.54 -8.16 -17.48
N TYR A 843 16.42 -8.52 -18.13
CA TYR A 843 16.14 -9.90 -18.50
C TYR A 843 17.20 -10.48 -19.45
N ASP A 844 17.66 -9.69 -20.43
CA ASP A 844 18.66 -10.12 -21.41
C ASP A 844 20.12 -10.05 -20.88
N ASN A 845 20.35 -9.46 -19.70
CA ASN A 845 21.66 -9.39 -19.06
C ASN A 845 22.06 -10.75 -18.47
N SER A 846 22.73 -11.58 -19.26
CA SER A 846 23.02 -12.98 -18.93
C SER A 846 24.45 -13.19 -18.42
N PRO A 847 24.65 -13.78 -17.22
CA PRO A 847 25.98 -14.20 -16.77
C PRO A 847 26.68 -15.15 -17.75
N ALA A 848 25.93 -15.98 -18.49
CA ALA A 848 26.51 -16.86 -19.51
C ALA A 848 27.22 -16.14 -20.67
N LEU A 849 27.05 -14.82 -20.83
CA LEU A 849 27.77 -14.02 -21.85
C LEU A 849 29.29 -13.98 -21.61
N TYR A 850 29.73 -14.17 -20.37
CA TYR A 850 31.16 -14.23 -20.01
C TYR A 850 31.76 -15.64 -20.13
N GLY A 851 30.97 -16.60 -20.63
CA GLY A 851 31.32 -18.01 -20.73
C GLY A 851 30.67 -18.86 -19.63
N LYS A 852 30.54 -20.17 -19.88
CA LYS A 852 30.01 -21.13 -18.89
C LYS A 852 31.07 -21.38 -17.82
N THR A 853 30.88 -20.80 -16.64
CA THR A 853 31.76 -20.99 -15.47
C THR A 853 30.94 -21.08 -14.20
N ASN A 854 31.39 -21.90 -13.25
CA ASN A 854 30.80 -22.01 -11.91
C ASN A 854 31.29 -20.88 -10.96
N GLN A 855 32.12 -19.96 -11.46
CA GLN A 855 32.62 -18.84 -10.68
C GLN A 855 31.60 -17.72 -10.50
N PHE A 856 30.62 -17.60 -11.39
CA PHE A 856 29.48 -16.71 -11.17
C PHE A 856 28.56 -17.32 -10.14
N LEU A 857 28.47 -16.68 -8.98
CA LEU A 857 27.53 -17.04 -7.93
C LEU A 857 26.12 -16.57 -8.27
N GLY A 858 26.00 -15.59 -9.17
CA GLY A 858 24.76 -15.06 -9.70
C GLY A 858 24.86 -13.55 -9.89
N GLY A 859 23.83 -12.81 -9.48
CA GLY A 859 23.77 -11.36 -9.68
C GLY A 859 22.82 -10.66 -8.73
N GLU A 860 22.88 -9.33 -8.79
CA GLU A 860 22.16 -8.45 -7.89
C GLU A 860 21.77 -7.14 -8.58
N ALA A 861 20.50 -6.77 -8.43
CA ALA A 861 20.02 -5.46 -8.85
C ALA A 861 20.29 -4.47 -7.71
N ALA A 862 21.00 -3.39 -8.00
CA ALA A 862 21.38 -2.37 -7.03
C ALA A 862 20.37 -1.22 -7.05
N LEU A 863 19.82 -0.88 -5.90
CA LEU A 863 19.06 0.36 -5.71
C LEU A 863 19.79 1.26 -4.71
N TRP A 864 20.64 2.13 -5.26
CA TRP A 864 21.17 3.28 -4.56
C TRP A 864 20.06 4.31 -4.29
N THR A 865 20.19 5.06 -3.18
CA THR A 865 19.08 5.87 -2.65
C THR A 865 19.36 7.36 -2.56
N GLU A 866 20.29 7.92 -3.34
CA GLU A 866 20.48 9.37 -3.46
C GLU A 866 19.18 10.09 -3.87
N GLN A 867 18.32 9.40 -4.63
CA GLN A 867 17.05 9.93 -5.15
C GLN A 867 15.83 9.04 -4.89
N VAL A 868 15.91 8.17 -3.88
CA VAL A 868 14.87 7.19 -3.57
C VAL A 868 14.64 7.16 -2.06
N ASP A 869 13.40 7.30 -1.63
CA ASP A 869 12.97 7.08 -0.24
C ASP A 869 11.86 6.02 -0.20
N ASP A 870 11.24 5.83 0.98
CA ASP A 870 10.11 4.94 1.22
C ASP A 870 9.01 4.97 0.15
N THR A 871 8.78 6.12 -0.47
CA THR A 871 7.69 6.31 -1.44
C THR A 871 7.98 5.65 -2.79
N ALA A 872 9.26 5.51 -3.14
CA ALA A 872 9.68 5.13 -4.48
C ALA A 872 10.26 3.70 -4.57
N VAL A 873 10.73 3.11 -3.45
CA VAL A 873 11.40 1.78 -3.41
C VAL A 873 10.64 0.72 -4.22
N ASP A 874 9.36 0.54 -3.95
CA ASP A 874 8.56 -0.50 -4.62
C ASP A 874 8.56 -0.37 -6.15
N SER A 875 8.33 0.85 -6.66
CA SER A 875 8.27 1.12 -8.10
C SER A 875 9.64 1.03 -8.77
N ARG A 876 10.72 1.33 -8.03
CA ARG A 876 12.08 1.21 -8.55
C ARG A 876 12.49 -0.25 -8.66
N ILE A 877 12.19 -1.07 -7.65
CA ILE A 877 12.56 -2.49 -7.62
C ILE A 877 11.64 -3.30 -8.54
N TRP A 878 10.33 -3.12 -8.45
CA TRP A 878 9.36 -4.03 -9.05
C TRP A 878 8.67 -3.39 -10.27
N PRO A 879 8.51 -4.14 -11.38
CA PRO A 879 8.82 -5.56 -11.55
C PRO A 879 10.23 -5.84 -12.13
N ARG A 880 11.11 -4.84 -12.23
CA ARG A 880 12.45 -4.97 -12.83
C ARG A 880 13.32 -6.04 -12.17
N ALA A 881 13.35 -6.12 -10.85
CA ALA A 881 14.07 -7.18 -10.13
C ALA A 881 13.48 -8.57 -10.37
N ALA A 882 12.19 -8.68 -10.72
CA ALA A 882 11.62 -9.97 -11.12
C ALA A 882 12.19 -10.46 -12.47
N ALA A 883 12.62 -9.54 -13.36
CA ALA A 883 13.34 -9.89 -14.59
C ALA A 883 14.68 -10.56 -14.27
N LEU A 884 15.44 -9.97 -13.34
CA LEU A 884 16.67 -10.56 -12.82
C LEU A 884 16.40 -11.91 -12.17
N ALA A 885 15.29 -12.05 -11.46
CA ALA A 885 14.93 -13.28 -10.78
C ALA A 885 14.77 -14.47 -11.73
N GLU A 886 14.08 -14.29 -12.87
CA GLU A 886 13.98 -15.36 -13.87
C GLU A 886 15.31 -15.61 -14.59
N ARG A 887 16.07 -14.55 -14.87
CA ARG A 887 17.42 -14.68 -15.41
C ARG A 887 18.28 -15.59 -14.52
N LEU A 888 18.36 -15.30 -13.22
CA LEU A 888 19.22 -16.05 -12.29
C LEU A 888 18.61 -17.39 -11.82
N TRP A 889 17.30 -17.57 -11.91
CA TRP A 889 16.66 -18.85 -11.60
C TRP A 889 16.78 -19.83 -12.76
N ALA A 890 16.53 -19.39 -14.00
CA ALA A 890 16.32 -20.28 -15.14
C ALA A 890 17.39 -20.18 -16.23
N GLU A 891 18.22 -19.13 -16.23
CA GLU A 891 19.18 -18.79 -17.28
C GLU A 891 18.63 -19.05 -18.70
N PRO A 892 17.48 -18.45 -19.06
CA PRO A 892 16.80 -18.77 -20.30
C PRO A 892 17.62 -18.36 -21.53
N ALA A 893 17.64 -19.22 -22.55
CA ALA A 893 18.27 -18.94 -23.85
C ALA A 893 17.46 -17.95 -24.71
N ASN A 894 16.14 -17.86 -24.48
CA ASN A 894 15.27 -16.92 -25.18
C ASN A 894 15.38 -15.52 -24.57
N SER A 895 15.13 -14.49 -25.39
CA SER A 895 15.08 -13.09 -24.94
C SER A 895 13.80 -12.76 -24.17
N TRP A 896 13.76 -11.56 -23.59
CA TRP A 896 12.64 -11.00 -22.83
C TRP A 896 11.27 -11.14 -23.54
N ARG A 897 11.25 -11.10 -24.88
CA ARG A 897 10.02 -11.19 -25.66
C ARG A 897 9.26 -12.49 -25.40
N ALA A 898 9.97 -13.60 -25.22
CA ALA A 898 9.36 -14.90 -24.90
C ALA A 898 8.79 -14.96 -23.46
N ALA A 899 9.11 -13.97 -22.62
CA ALA A 899 8.70 -13.89 -21.23
C ALA A 899 7.66 -12.79 -20.94
N GLU A 900 7.40 -11.91 -21.91
CA GLU A 900 6.53 -10.73 -21.80
C GLU A 900 5.17 -11.03 -21.15
N ASN A 901 4.41 -11.99 -21.69
CA ASN A 901 3.08 -12.33 -21.15
C ASN A 901 3.13 -12.84 -19.69
N ARG A 902 4.19 -13.56 -19.31
CA ARG A 902 4.39 -14.07 -17.95
C ARG A 902 4.84 -12.96 -17.02
N MET A 903 5.71 -12.06 -17.47
CA MET A 903 6.14 -10.87 -16.74
C MET A 903 4.95 -9.96 -16.41
N LEU A 904 4.11 -9.65 -17.40
CA LEU A 904 2.89 -8.85 -17.22
C LEU A 904 1.93 -9.51 -16.21
N THR A 905 1.86 -10.84 -16.20
CA THR A 905 1.05 -11.59 -15.23
C THR A 905 1.67 -11.54 -13.84
N HIS A 906 2.99 -11.69 -13.73
CA HIS A 906 3.70 -11.64 -12.44
C HIS A 906 3.68 -10.25 -11.82
N ARG A 907 3.79 -9.18 -12.61
CA ARG A 907 3.61 -7.80 -12.13
C ARG A 907 2.28 -7.63 -11.40
N GLU A 908 1.19 -8.16 -11.96
CA GLU A 908 -0.13 -8.09 -11.32
C GLU A 908 -0.20 -8.97 -10.06
N ARG A 909 0.52 -10.10 -10.01
CA ARG A 909 0.65 -10.89 -8.76
C ARG A 909 1.34 -10.08 -7.66
N LEU A 910 2.38 -9.31 -7.99
CA LEU A 910 3.05 -8.42 -7.03
C LEU A 910 2.09 -7.32 -6.55
N VAL A 911 1.36 -6.67 -7.46
CA VAL A 911 0.33 -5.67 -7.13
C VAL A 911 -0.75 -6.24 -6.20
N ASN A 912 -1.28 -7.43 -6.51
CA ASN A 912 -2.26 -8.11 -5.67
C ASN A 912 -1.71 -8.45 -4.28
N ARG A 913 -0.39 -8.64 -4.13
CA ARG A 913 0.25 -8.88 -2.83
C ARG A 913 0.45 -7.61 -2.00
N GLY A 914 0.17 -6.44 -2.56
CA GLY A 914 0.32 -5.14 -1.91
C GLY A 914 1.62 -4.41 -2.26
N ILE A 915 2.38 -4.90 -3.23
CA ILE A 915 3.62 -4.26 -3.71
C ILE A 915 3.24 -3.23 -4.78
N LYS A 916 3.70 -1.98 -4.64
CA LYS A 916 3.44 -0.89 -5.60
C LYS A 916 4.35 -1.00 -6.84
N ALA A 917 4.29 -2.15 -7.53
CA ALA A 917 5.10 -2.43 -8.72
C ALA A 917 4.75 -1.48 -9.87
N ASP A 918 5.76 -0.98 -10.57
CA ASP A 918 5.60 -0.06 -11.68
C ASP A 918 4.80 -0.70 -12.84
N ALA A 919 4.14 0.13 -13.63
CA ALA A 919 3.39 -0.31 -14.80
C ALA A 919 4.35 -0.52 -15.98
N LEU A 920 4.28 -1.70 -16.61
CA LEU A 920 5.10 -2.00 -17.78
C LEU A 920 4.43 -1.53 -19.08
N GLU A 921 3.13 -1.74 -19.19
CA GLU A 921 2.33 -1.54 -20.40
C GLU A 921 0.89 -1.14 -20.05
N PRO A 922 0.12 -0.62 -21.03
CA PRO A 922 -1.32 -0.49 -20.87
C PRO A 922 -1.96 -1.83 -20.46
N ARG A 923 -2.87 -1.80 -19.49
CA ARG A 923 -3.66 -2.99 -19.08
C ARG A 923 -4.36 -3.66 -20.26
N TRP A 924 -4.65 -2.91 -21.32
CA TRP A 924 -5.21 -3.41 -22.56
C TRP A 924 -4.32 -4.48 -23.22
N CYS A 925 -2.99 -4.28 -23.27
CA CYS A 925 -2.04 -5.24 -23.87
C CYS A 925 -2.09 -6.60 -23.15
N ARG A 926 -2.15 -6.57 -21.81
CA ARG A 926 -2.33 -7.79 -20.99
C ARG A 926 -3.63 -8.56 -21.28
N GLN A 927 -4.67 -7.87 -21.76
CA GLN A 927 -5.96 -8.45 -22.14
C GLN A 927 -6.04 -8.89 -23.60
N HIS A 928 -5.10 -8.46 -24.45
CA HIS A 928 -5.05 -8.69 -25.89
C HIS A 928 -3.62 -9.11 -26.27
N GLU A 929 -3.22 -10.29 -25.83
CA GLU A 929 -1.86 -10.79 -26.05
C GLU A 929 -1.50 -10.78 -27.54
N ASN A 930 -0.26 -10.39 -27.85
CA ASN A 930 0.29 -10.16 -29.20
C ASN A 930 -0.28 -8.97 -30.01
N ASN A 931 -1.23 -8.19 -29.47
CA ASN A 931 -1.75 -7.00 -30.17
C ASN A 931 -1.04 -5.69 -29.81
N CYS A 932 0.05 -5.76 -29.04
CA CYS A 932 0.95 -4.63 -28.78
C CYS A 932 2.36 -4.93 -29.32
N PRO A 933 2.51 -5.19 -30.64
CA PRO A 933 3.83 -5.37 -31.25
C PRO A 933 4.62 -4.05 -31.27
N LEU A 934 5.93 -4.15 -31.52
CA LEU A 934 6.79 -3.00 -31.80
C LEU A 934 6.47 -2.36 -33.15
#